data_AF-A0A8T5MWU5-F1
#
_entry.id   AF-A0A8T5MWU5-F1
#
_cell.length_a   1.000
_cell.length_b   1.000
_cell.length_c   1.000
_cell.angle_alpha   90.00
_cell.angle_beta   90.00
_cell.angle_gamma   90.00
#
_symmetry.space_group_name_H-M   'P 1'
#
loop_
_entity.id
_entity.type
_entity.pdbx_description
1 polymer ?
#
loop_
_entity_poly.entity_id
_entity_poly.type
_entity_poly.pdbx_seq_one_letter_code
_entity_poly.pdbx_strand_id
1 'polypeptide(L)'
;ITFINMTTMNISSTFAVHKICIDKNNFTADSIRENYTDNPEVGMEIINKTMEEIDNAFNTVINTTFANDTVESEPTTEDKSTIIGVVPGGDEYQPPINFTKNATITFNMTSFGFEENPELNLDDVLRGTLKMGAVINKAFELKADAGYVNRFILHNPKNVSISSAEDEDENITVTWTVNNLDGTTEKEKRKTLTLSHEKPEIVKEEEILINLTVDMYDFDELYLYGAIDIKSVNITKYNVSLPSNIKNLSYISSDGLRMALENNLVTWEDIENEINKTKKDAEEMLNNTFNTTITLNFTWYNKEDYNLSTMGSERPINATIIALNETNSPKIKPNLFGDFDNETVTGVLNAGAKYSFEIASSEQNYTIKMILPTNMIFSDLSIPVKHTTFGNRNAYSWNSSETLFCKLESGIAPEYNESRALLNVLIDMHNIDIFGMMLNMDLGVNAEIYCIKLSDVSMPKNLTMKYINSDCLRLLYDKGIIKQSDIDNITDEIKKGLEENLTTALGGNVSISVYIDQDSLTGYNVNNMRDDRPVKISAEAHISISLEQASSSKSSTQAMSLSFLTFPLEFPLSGMEGFNTTYKIILPKGINVLQADDTLGRLQQGTKDGRTYLTITLNETEKSDISITIDATGLVLNIMLPFIILSVIMTVAGIVVWLMKRKEGKLE
;
A
#
# COMPACT_ATOMS: atom_id res chain seq x y z
N ILE A 1 -1.09 -18.40 -59.25
CA ILE A 1 -1.48 -18.91 -57.92
C ILE A 1 -2.03 -17.74 -57.12
N THR A 2 -3.26 -17.85 -56.63
CA THR A 2 -3.97 -16.76 -55.93
C THR A 2 -4.52 -17.27 -54.61
N PHE A 3 -4.22 -16.58 -53.50
CA PHE A 3 -4.77 -16.92 -52.19
C PHE A 3 -6.26 -16.55 -52.11
N ILE A 4 -7.09 -17.49 -51.63
CA ILE A 4 -8.46 -17.20 -51.19
C ILE A 4 -8.42 -16.65 -49.74
N ASN A 5 -7.64 -17.31 -48.89
CA ASN A 5 -7.32 -16.92 -47.51
C ASN A 5 -5.89 -17.42 -47.19
N MET A 6 -5.46 -17.45 -45.91
CA MET A 6 -4.09 -17.88 -45.58
C MET A 6 -3.87 -19.39 -45.68
N THR A 7 -4.95 -20.17 -45.75
CA THR A 7 -4.92 -21.65 -45.77
C THR A 7 -5.35 -22.25 -47.11
N THR A 8 -5.97 -21.48 -48.00
CA THR A 8 -6.51 -21.97 -49.27
C THR A 8 -6.04 -21.12 -50.43
N MET A 9 -5.61 -21.76 -51.51
CA MET A 9 -5.16 -21.13 -52.75
C MET A 9 -5.79 -21.76 -53.98
N ASN A 10 -6.05 -20.94 -54.99
CA ASN A 10 -6.40 -21.38 -56.33
C ASN A 10 -5.17 -21.33 -57.25
N ILE A 11 -4.97 -22.42 -57.98
CA ILE A 11 -3.98 -22.56 -59.03
C ILE A 11 -4.73 -22.60 -60.34
N SER A 12 -4.35 -21.70 -61.25
CA SER A 12 -4.77 -21.75 -62.64
C SER A 12 -3.52 -21.84 -63.49
N SER A 13 -3.39 -22.95 -64.22
CA SER A 13 -2.24 -23.28 -65.03
C SER A 13 -2.62 -23.25 -66.51
N THR A 14 -1.77 -22.62 -67.31
CA THR A 14 -1.87 -22.65 -68.78
C THR A 14 -0.70 -23.46 -69.33
N PHE A 15 -1.01 -24.49 -70.11
CA PHE A 15 -0.04 -25.34 -70.79
C PHE A 15 0.06 -24.93 -72.25
N ALA A 16 1.18 -24.33 -72.63
CA ALA A 16 1.49 -23.99 -74.01
C ALA A 16 2.22 -25.17 -74.68
N VAL A 17 1.47 -26.01 -75.39
CA VAL A 17 2.00 -27.21 -76.06
C VAL A 17 2.56 -26.82 -77.43
N HIS A 18 3.89 -26.77 -77.52
CA HIS A 18 4.62 -26.57 -78.78
C HIS A 18 4.90 -27.90 -79.49
N LYS A 19 5.15 -28.96 -78.70
CA LYS A 19 5.41 -30.33 -79.14
C LYS A 19 5.01 -31.28 -78.02
N ILE A 20 4.47 -32.44 -78.36
CA ILE A 20 4.18 -33.52 -77.41
C ILE A 20 4.53 -34.88 -78.01
N CYS A 21 4.95 -35.83 -77.18
CA CYS A 21 5.16 -37.22 -77.58
C CYS A 21 4.02 -38.07 -77.04
N ILE A 22 3.22 -38.67 -77.92
CA ILE A 22 2.10 -39.55 -77.58
C ILE A 22 2.34 -40.90 -78.26
N ASP A 23 2.33 -41.99 -77.50
CA ASP A 23 2.57 -43.35 -78.00
C ASP A 23 3.86 -43.49 -78.84
N LYS A 24 4.92 -42.77 -78.45
CA LYS A 24 6.24 -42.68 -79.14
C LYS A 24 6.22 -41.90 -80.46
N ASN A 25 5.12 -41.25 -80.80
CA ASN A 25 5.02 -40.34 -81.94
C ASN A 25 5.11 -38.90 -81.45
N ASN A 26 5.94 -38.11 -82.13
CA ASN A 26 6.06 -36.69 -81.83
C ASN A 26 5.07 -35.89 -82.68
N PHE A 27 4.21 -35.12 -82.02
CA PHE A 27 3.27 -34.21 -82.65
C PHE A 27 3.70 -32.77 -82.36
N THR A 28 3.90 -31.99 -83.42
CA THR A 28 4.13 -30.54 -83.34
C THR A 28 2.79 -29.80 -83.26
N ALA A 29 2.77 -28.55 -82.81
CA ALA A 29 1.54 -27.77 -82.70
C ALA A 29 0.76 -27.74 -84.04
N ASP A 30 1.46 -27.54 -85.17
CA ASP A 30 0.83 -27.55 -86.49
C ASP A 30 0.33 -28.95 -86.88
N SER A 31 1.07 -30.01 -86.58
CA SER A 31 0.63 -31.38 -86.83
C SER A 31 -0.67 -31.72 -86.06
N ILE A 32 -0.81 -31.25 -84.82
CA ILE A 32 -2.04 -31.46 -84.04
C ILE A 32 -3.22 -30.71 -84.69
N ARG A 33 -3.02 -29.47 -85.16
CA ARG A 33 -4.05 -28.68 -85.86
C ARG A 33 -4.48 -29.30 -87.19
N GLU A 34 -3.51 -29.79 -87.96
CA GLU A 34 -3.74 -30.48 -89.23
C GLU A 34 -4.56 -31.76 -88.99
N ASN A 35 -4.16 -32.60 -88.03
CA ASN A 35 -4.93 -33.80 -87.67
C ASN A 35 -6.33 -33.45 -87.16
N TYR A 36 -6.49 -32.37 -86.40
CA TYR A 36 -7.80 -31.91 -85.92
C TYR A 36 -8.73 -31.44 -87.04
N THR A 37 -8.18 -30.83 -88.09
CA THR A 37 -8.95 -30.29 -89.22
C THR A 37 -9.23 -31.34 -90.28
N ASP A 38 -8.22 -32.13 -90.65
CA ASP A 38 -8.25 -33.07 -91.76
C ASP A 38 -8.77 -34.47 -91.34
N ASN A 39 -8.62 -34.84 -90.06
CA ASN A 39 -9.12 -36.09 -89.50
C ASN A 39 -9.63 -35.91 -88.05
N PRO A 40 -10.85 -35.35 -87.88
CA PRO A 40 -11.36 -34.94 -86.57
C PRO A 40 -11.38 -36.03 -85.49
N GLU A 41 -11.58 -37.30 -85.86
CA GLU A 41 -11.53 -38.42 -84.90
C GLU A 41 -10.12 -38.61 -84.32
N VAL A 42 -9.10 -38.62 -85.19
CA VAL A 42 -7.69 -38.75 -84.79
C VAL A 42 -7.21 -37.50 -84.05
N GLY A 43 -7.61 -36.32 -84.50
CA GLY A 43 -7.29 -35.07 -83.81
C GLY A 43 -7.88 -35.00 -82.40
N MET A 44 -9.13 -35.43 -82.21
CA MET A 44 -9.75 -35.52 -80.88
C MET A 44 -9.07 -36.57 -79.99
N GLU A 45 -8.64 -37.70 -80.55
CA GLU A 45 -7.85 -38.69 -79.81
C GLU A 45 -6.51 -38.11 -79.33
N ILE A 46 -5.80 -37.38 -80.19
CA ILE A 46 -4.54 -36.70 -79.86
C ILE A 46 -4.77 -35.65 -78.76
N ILE A 47 -5.84 -34.86 -78.84
CA ILE A 47 -6.20 -33.87 -77.82
C ILE A 47 -6.51 -34.54 -76.48
N ASN A 48 -7.32 -35.61 -76.46
CA ASN A 48 -7.64 -36.32 -75.22
C ASN A 48 -6.40 -36.93 -74.56
N LYS A 49 -5.51 -37.55 -75.36
CA LYS A 49 -4.23 -38.07 -74.84
C LYS A 49 -3.29 -36.95 -74.37
N THR A 50 -3.30 -35.80 -75.05
CA THR A 50 -2.57 -34.60 -74.59
C THR A 50 -3.08 -34.13 -73.23
N MET A 51 -4.40 -34.12 -73.02
CA MET A 51 -4.99 -33.78 -71.72
C MET A 51 -4.61 -34.77 -70.63
N GLU A 52 -4.56 -36.07 -70.93
CA GLU A 52 -4.12 -37.11 -69.99
C GLU A 52 -2.66 -36.92 -69.57
N GLU A 53 -1.76 -36.63 -70.53
CA GLU A 53 -0.36 -36.30 -70.23
C GLU A 53 -0.23 -35.02 -69.39
N ILE A 54 -1.04 -33.99 -69.69
CA ILE A 54 -1.09 -32.75 -68.89
C ILE A 54 -1.60 -33.03 -67.48
N ASP A 55 -2.65 -33.84 -67.31
CA ASP A 55 -3.18 -34.22 -66.00
C ASP A 55 -2.11 -34.94 -65.17
N ASN A 56 -1.38 -35.88 -65.78
CA ASN A 56 -0.31 -36.62 -65.12
C ASN A 56 0.85 -35.69 -64.71
N ALA A 57 1.34 -34.86 -65.64
CA ALA A 57 2.43 -33.92 -65.38
C ALA A 57 2.03 -32.88 -64.31
N PHE A 58 0.84 -32.29 -64.43
CA PHE A 58 0.32 -31.31 -63.48
C PHE A 58 0.18 -31.90 -62.07
N ASN A 59 -0.50 -33.04 -61.95
CA ASN A 59 -0.70 -33.68 -60.64
C ASN A 59 0.63 -34.08 -60.01
N THR A 60 1.61 -34.53 -60.81
CA THR A 60 2.95 -34.83 -60.31
C THR A 60 3.63 -33.59 -59.74
N VAL A 61 3.63 -32.47 -60.49
CA VAL A 61 4.24 -31.21 -60.03
C VAL A 61 3.55 -30.67 -58.78
N ILE A 62 2.22 -30.61 -58.77
CA ILE A 62 1.45 -30.09 -57.65
C ILE A 62 1.59 -30.97 -56.41
N ASN A 63 1.52 -32.29 -56.53
CA ASN A 63 1.70 -33.19 -55.40
C ASN A 63 3.13 -33.16 -54.85
N THR A 64 4.15 -32.88 -55.66
CA THR A 64 5.51 -32.63 -55.15
C THR A 64 5.58 -31.30 -54.39
N THR A 65 5.01 -30.22 -54.94
CA THR A 65 5.08 -28.89 -54.33
C THR A 65 4.23 -28.76 -53.07
N PHE A 66 3.14 -29.53 -52.97
CA PHE A 66 2.15 -29.48 -51.89
C PHE A 66 1.93 -30.86 -51.23
N ALA A 67 3.00 -31.64 -51.08
CA ALA A 67 2.95 -33.05 -50.67
C ALA A 67 2.20 -33.33 -49.35
N ASN A 68 2.15 -32.34 -48.45
CA ASN A 68 1.50 -32.47 -47.16
C ASN A 68 0.13 -31.78 -47.11
N ASP A 69 -0.40 -31.32 -48.23
CA ASP A 69 -1.62 -30.51 -48.31
C ASP A 69 -2.71 -31.24 -49.12
N THR A 70 -3.95 -30.75 -49.01
CA THR A 70 -5.06 -31.31 -49.77
C THR A 70 -5.14 -30.65 -51.14
N VAL A 71 -5.19 -31.46 -52.20
CA VAL A 71 -5.23 -31.01 -53.60
C VAL A 71 -6.53 -31.46 -54.26
N GLU A 72 -7.31 -30.51 -54.77
CA GLU A 72 -8.52 -30.76 -55.54
C GLU A 72 -8.36 -30.21 -56.96
N SER A 73 -8.22 -31.09 -57.95
CA SER A 73 -7.97 -30.73 -59.36
C SER A 73 -9.25 -30.82 -60.20
N GLU A 74 -9.53 -29.79 -61.01
CA GLU A 74 -10.59 -29.81 -62.04
C GLU A 74 -10.10 -30.54 -63.31
N PRO A 75 -10.95 -31.05 -64.22
CA PRO A 75 -10.50 -31.63 -65.49
C PRO A 75 -9.71 -30.63 -66.37
N THR A 76 -8.74 -31.12 -67.16
CA THR A 76 -8.07 -30.27 -68.18
C THR A 76 -9.05 -29.88 -69.28
N THR A 77 -8.97 -28.62 -69.73
CA THR A 77 -9.77 -28.09 -70.84
C THR A 77 -8.88 -27.52 -71.94
N GLU A 78 -9.24 -27.74 -73.19
CA GLU A 78 -8.56 -27.17 -74.36
C GLU A 78 -9.05 -25.77 -74.71
N ASP A 79 -8.14 -24.87 -75.08
CA ASP A 79 -8.51 -23.61 -75.73
C ASP A 79 -8.66 -23.84 -77.23
N LYS A 80 -9.90 -24.11 -77.65
CA LYS A 80 -10.24 -24.37 -79.06
C LYS A 80 -9.83 -23.23 -80.00
N SER A 81 -9.69 -22.00 -79.51
CA SER A 81 -9.24 -20.87 -80.34
C SER A 81 -7.77 -20.99 -80.78
N THR A 82 -6.98 -21.79 -80.08
CA THR A 82 -5.57 -22.08 -80.44
C THR A 82 -5.42 -23.27 -81.39
N ILE A 83 -6.53 -23.98 -81.65
CA ILE A 83 -6.61 -25.16 -82.51
C ILE A 83 -7.28 -24.80 -83.84
N ILE A 84 -8.42 -24.10 -83.80
CA ILE A 84 -9.28 -23.84 -84.95
C ILE A 84 -9.01 -22.45 -85.54
N GLY A 85 -8.80 -22.37 -86.85
CA GLY A 85 -8.70 -21.09 -87.57
C GLY A 85 -7.34 -20.38 -87.47
N VAL A 86 -6.33 -21.05 -86.94
CA VAL A 86 -4.94 -20.59 -86.87
C VAL A 86 -4.21 -20.95 -88.17
N VAL A 87 -3.54 -20.00 -88.82
CA VAL A 87 -2.73 -20.25 -90.02
C VAL A 87 -1.30 -20.61 -89.61
N PRO A 88 -0.76 -21.80 -89.98
CA PRO A 88 0.62 -22.20 -89.72
C PRO A 88 1.62 -21.13 -90.15
N GLY A 89 2.49 -20.69 -89.24
CA GLY A 89 3.38 -19.54 -89.41
C GLY A 89 4.72 -19.85 -90.12
N GLY A 90 4.91 -21.09 -90.58
CA GLY A 90 6.17 -21.57 -91.15
C GLY A 90 7.15 -22.17 -90.13
N ASP A 91 6.90 -22.00 -88.83
CA ASP A 91 7.54 -22.73 -87.74
C ASP A 91 6.52 -23.73 -87.16
N GLU A 92 6.78 -25.03 -87.33
CA GLU A 92 5.86 -26.13 -86.94
C GLU A 92 5.52 -26.15 -85.43
N TYR A 93 6.30 -25.44 -84.62
CA TYR A 93 6.13 -25.33 -83.17
C TYR A 93 5.33 -24.10 -82.72
N GLN A 94 4.98 -23.17 -83.63
CA GLN A 94 4.38 -21.87 -83.29
C GLN A 94 3.17 -21.51 -84.16
N PRO A 95 2.09 -20.97 -83.57
CA PRO A 95 1.87 -20.74 -82.13
C PRO A 95 1.61 -22.04 -81.37
N PRO A 96 1.69 -22.08 -80.03
CA PRO A 96 1.36 -23.28 -79.24
C PRO A 96 -0.14 -23.57 -79.24
N ILE A 97 -0.51 -24.80 -78.87
CA ILE A 97 -1.88 -25.15 -78.47
C ILE A 97 -1.98 -24.99 -76.96
N ASN A 98 -2.97 -24.22 -76.51
CA ASN A 98 -3.13 -23.92 -75.09
C ASN A 98 -4.17 -24.83 -74.44
N PHE A 99 -3.83 -25.31 -73.25
CA PHE A 99 -4.74 -26.00 -72.36
C PHE A 99 -4.77 -25.31 -71.00
N THR A 100 -5.86 -25.45 -70.27
CA THR A 100 -6.03 -24.92 -68.94
C THR A 100 -6.34 -26.04 -67.95
N LYS A 101 -5.73 -25.96 -66.78
CA LYS A 101 -5.96 -26.85 -65.65
C LYS A 101 -6.01 -26.03 -64.38
N ASN A 102 -7.05 -26.24 -63.58
CA ASN A 102 -7.20 -25.56 -62.30
C ASN A 102 -7.11 -26.56 -61.14
N ALA A 103 -6.65 -26.09 -60.00
CA ALA A 103 -6.71 -26.82 -58.75
C ALA A 103 -6.90 -25.88 -57.55
N THR A 104 -7.53 -26.40 -56.51
CA THR A 104 -7.61 -25.76 -55.20
C THR A 104 -6.70 -26.51 -54.24
N ILE A 105 -5.83 -25.76 -53.55
CA ILE A 105 -4.94 -26.29 -52.52
C ILE A 105 -5.42 -25.81 -51.16
N THR A 106 -5.63 -26.73 -50.23
CA THR A 106 -5.89 -26.42 -48.82
C THR A 106 -4.72 -26.90 -47.97
N PHE A 107 -4.03 -25.96 -47.35
CA PHE A 107 -2.88 -26.20 -46.51
C PHE A 107 -3.26 -26.91 -45.21
N ASN A 108 -2.54 -27.98 -44.90
CA ASN A 108 -2.64 -28.61 -43.59
C ASN A 108 -1.77 -27.86 -42.56
N MET A 109 -2.13 -27.96 -41.28
CA MET A 109 -1.41 -27.28 -40.20
C MET A 109 0.05 -27.74 -40.06
N THR A 110 0.33 -29.00 -40.37
CA THR A 110 1.67 -29.60 -40.39
C THR A 110 2.58 -28.93 -41.43
N SER A 111 2.02 -28.40 -42.52
CA SER A 111 2.74 -27.62 -43.54
C SER A 111 3.27 -26.28 -43.03
N PHE A 112 2.81 -25.83 -41.86
CA PHE A 112 3.35 -24.67 -41.14
C PHE A 112 4.16 -25.07 -39.89
N GLY A 113 4.32 -26.37 -39.65
CA GLY A 113 5.09 -26.93 -38.54
C GLY A 113 4.31 -27.13 -37.25
N PHE A 114 2.98 -26.95 -37.26
CA PHE A 114 2.13 -27.31 -36.12
C PHE A 114 1.97 -28.83 -36.03
N GLU A 115 1.81 -29.34 -34.81
CA GLU A 115 1.36 -30.70 -34.58
C GLU A 115 -0.10 -30.87 -35.03
N GLU A 116 -0.55 -32.11 -35.25
CA GLU A 116 -1.94 -32.38 -35.60
C GLU A 116 -2.87 -32.01 -34.44
N ASN A 117 -3.64 -30.94 -34.63
CA ASN A 117 -4.64 -30.42 -33.71
C ASN A 117 -5.90 -30.03 -34.51
N PRO A 118 -6.95 -30.87 -34.51
CA PRO A 118 -8.17 -30.61 -35.27
C PRO A 118 -8.96 -29.39 -34.76
N GLU A 119 -8.69 -28.90 -33.55
CA GLU A 119 -9.34 -27.73 -32.96
C GLU A 119 -8.63 -26.42 -33.35
N LEU A 120 -7.43 -26.49 -33.96
CA LEU A 120 -6.68 -25.32 -34.40
C LEU A 120 -7.30 -24.72 -35.66
N ASN A 121 -7.78 -23.49 -35.55
CA ASN A 121 -8.16 -22.67 -36.70
C ASN A 121 -6.90 -22.02 -37.31
N LEU A 122 -6.35 -22.70 -38.32
CA LEU A 122 -5.07 -22.32 -38.91
C LEU A 122 -5.13 -20.94 -39.60
N ASP A 123 -6.25 -20.57 -40.23
CA ASP A 123 -6.36 -19.26 -40.90
C ASP A 123 -6.24 -18.13 -39.88
N ASP A 124 -6.94 -18.25 -38.75
CA ASP A 124 -6.97 -17.25 -37.70
C ASP A 124 -5.60 -17.12 -37.02
N VAL A 125 -4.94 -18.25 -36.71
CA VAL A 125 -3.59 -18.25 -36.11
C VAL A 125 -2.57 -17.60 -37.05
N LEU A 126 -2.56 -17.93 -38.34
CA LEU A 126 -1.61 -17.35 -39.30
C LEU A 126 -1.88 -15.86 -39.48
N ARG A 127 -3.14 -15.44 -39.64
CA ARG A 127 -3.50 -14.02 -39.81
C ARG A 127 -3.24 -13.22 -38.55
N GLY A 128 -3.60 -13.75 -37.39
CA GLY A 128 -3.42 -13.12 -36.09
C GLY A 128 -1.94 -12.94 -35.74
N THR A 129 -1.12 -13.98 -35.92
CA THR A 129 0.34 -13.90 -35.67
C THR A 129 1.01 -12.90 -36.62
N LEU A 130 0.70 -12.94 -37.92
CA LEU A 130 1.19 -11.93 -38.88
C LEU A 130 0.77 -10.51 -38.48
N LYS A 131 -0.49 -10.34 -38.08
CA LYS A 131 -1.02 -9.04 -37.63
C LYS A 131 -0.29 -8.54 -36.37
N MET A 132 0.16 -9.42 -35.49
CA MET A 132 1.00 -9.07 -34.32
C MET A 132 2.49 -8.84 -34.65
N GLY A 133 2.88 -8.96 -35.93
CA GLY A 133 4.24 -8.71 -36.40
C GLY A 133 5.13 -9.94 -36.56
N ALA A 134 4.55 -11.14 -36.44
CA ALA A 134 5.27 -12.36 -36.74
C ALA A 134 5.67 -12.42 -38.23
N VAL A 135 6.71 -13.20 -38.50
CA VAL A 135 7.19 -13.52 -39.84
C VAL A 135 7.08 -15.02 -40.03
N ILE A 136 6.41 -15.44 -41.11
CA ILE A 136 6.17 -16.85 -41.40
C ILE A 136 7.02 -17.27 -42.60
N ASN A 137 7.86 -18.29 -42.41
CA ASN A 137 8.67 -18.84 -43.49
C ASN A 137 8.02 -20.13 -44.01
N LYS A 138 7.78 -20.20 -45.32
CA LYS A 138 7.26 -21.39 -45.98
C LYS A 138 8.16 -21.82 -47.13
N ALA A 139 8.55 -23.08 -47.15
CA ALA A 139 9.34 -23.66 -48.23
C ALA A 139 8.43 -24.39 -49.22
N PHE A 140 8.81 -24.33 -50.50
CA PHE A 140 8.16 -25.02 -51.61
C PHE A 140 9.21 -25.83 -52.36
N GLU A 141 8.89 -27.09 -52.67
CA GLU A 141 9.69 -27.93 -53.55
C GLU A 141 9.12 -27.84 -54.97
N LEU A 142 9.79 -27.08 -55.83
CA LEU A 142 9.34 -26.87 -57.21
C LEU A 142 9.93 -27.94 -58.12
N LYS A 143 9.14 -28.47 -59.03
CA LYS A 143 9.55 -29.53 -59.97
C LYS A 143 9.28 -29.14 -61.42
N ALA A 144 10.14 -29.59 -62.33
CA ALA A 144 9.87 -29.66 -63.76
C ALA A 144 10.35 -31.00 -64.34
N ASP A 145 9.48 -31.69 -65.07
CA ASP A 145 9.83 -32.92 -65.79
C ASP A 145 10.77 -32.62 -66.97
N ALA A 146 11.41 -33.66 -67.51
CA ALA A 146 12.27 -33.53 -68.68
C ALA A 146 11.48 -32.97 -69.87
N GLY A 147 11.98 -31.89 -70.49
CA GLY A 147 11.29 -31.21 -71.60
C GLY A 147 10.36 -30.08 -71.19
N TYR A 148 10.22 -29.77 -69.88
CA TYR A 148 9.33 -28.74 -69.38
C TYR A 148 10.07 -27.48 -68.90
N VAL A 149 9.40 -26.33 -69.01
CA VAL A 149 9.77 -25.08 -68.33
C VAL A 149 8.59 -24.66 -67.48
N ASN A 150 8.69 -24.86 -66.17
CA ASN A 150 7.62 -24.51 -65.24
C ASN A 150 7.85 -23.11 -64.68
N ARG A 151 6.84 -22.24 -64.82
CA ARG A 151 6.82 -20.89 -64.26
C ARG A 151 5.73 -20.81 -63.19
N PHE A 152 6.13 -20.59 -61.95
CA PHE A 152 5.23 -20.44 -60.81
C PHE A 152 5.09 -18.95 -60.50
N ILE A 153 3.87 -18.42 -60.63
CA ILE A 153 3.57 -17.02 -60.35
C ILE A 153 2.62 -16.96 -59.15
N LEU A 154 3.09 -16.38 -58.06
CA LEU A 154 2.35 -16.22 -56.81
C LEU A 154 1.89 -14.77 -56.66
N HIS A 155 0.59 -14.58 -56.46
CA HIS A 155 0.01 -13.27 -56.13
C HIS A 155 -0.11 -13.11 -54.63
N ASN A 156 0.26 -11.95 -54.10
CA ASN A 156 0.20 -11.68 -52.66
C ASN A 156 -1.25 -11.69 -52.15
N PRO A 157 -1.52 -12.30 -50.97
CA PRO A 157 -2.79 -12.13 -50.29
C PRO A 157 -2.97 -10.66 -49.86
N LYS A 158 -4.22 -10.25 -49.68
CA LYS A 158 -4.53 -8.89 -49.23
C LYS A 158 -3.90 -8.61 -47.85
N ASN A 159 -3.23 -7.45 -47.72
CA ASN A 159 -2.54 -6.98 -46.50
C ASN A 159 -1.34 -7.83 -46.08
N VAL A 160 -0.86 -8.75 -46.92
CA VAL A 160 0.31 -9.58 -46.66
C VAL A 160 1.39 -9.24 -47.66
N SER A 161 2.54 -8.82 -47.14
CA SER A 161 3.76 -8.68 -47.92
C SER A 161 4.47 -10.02 -48.04
N ILE A 162 4.97 -10.29 -49.23
CA ILE A 162 5.73 -11.48 -49.55
C ILE A 162 7.11 -11.05 -50.04
N SER A 163 8.16 -11.72 -49.58
CA SER A 163 9.51 -11.57 -50.14
C SER A 163 10.17 -12.92 -50.40
N SER A 164 11.01 -12.98 -51.43
CA SER A 164 11.85 -14.14 -51.74
C SER A 164 13.29 -13.69 -51.98
N ALA A 165 14.26 -14.37 -51.36
CA ALA A 165 15.65 -13.89 -51.32
C ALA A 165 16.42 -13.98 -52.66
N GLU A 166 15.83 -14.51 -53.74
CA GLU A 166 16.58 -14.97 -54.92
C GLU A 166 16.04 -14.53 -56.29
N ASP A 167 14.97 -13.72 -56.39
CA ASP A 167 14.29 -13.48 -57.68
C ASP A 167 13.77 -12.02 -57.87
N GLU A 168 13.24 -11.70 -59.05
CA GLU A 168 12.64 -10.39 -59.38
C GLU A 168 11.34 -10.18 -58.59
N ASP A 169 11.41 -9.39 -57.51
CA ASP A 169 10.26 -8.94 -56.75
C ASP A 169 9.65 -7.68 -57.39
N GLU A 170 8.60 -7.85 -58.18
CA GLU A 170 7.64 -6.75 -58.40
C GLU A 170 6.69 -6.72 -57.21
N ASN A 171 6.34 -5.52 -56.72
CA ASN A 171 5.70 -5.21 -55.42
C ASN A 171 4.45 -6.05 -55.00
N ILE A 172 3.93 -6.93 -55.85
CA ILE A 172 2.66 -7.65 -55.70
C ILE A 172 2.75 -9.14 -56.17
N THR A 173 3.87 -9.57 -56.77
CA THR A 173 4.01 -10.91 -57.36
C THR A 173 5.40 -11.49 -57.23
N VAL A 174 5.48 -12.77 -56.84
CA VAL A 174 6.73 -13.55 -56.85
C VAL A 174 6.68 -14.54 -58.02
N THR A 175 7.74 -14.56 -58.85
CA THR A 175 7.85 -15.48 -59.99
C THR A 175 9.05 -16.40 -59.84
N TRP A 176 8.83 -17.71 -59.89
CA TRP A 176 9.89 -18.73 -59.91
C TRP A 176 9.86 -19.49 -61.24
N THR A 177 11.05 -19.76 -61.78
CA THR A 177 11.19 -20.56 -63.01
C THR A 177 12.07 -21.78 -62.76
N VAL A 178 11.57 -22.97 -63.11
CA VAL A 178 12.33 -24.22 -63.18
C VAL A 178 12.44 -24.62 -64.64
N ASN A 179 13.58 -24.29 -65.26
CA ASN A 179 13.88 -24.66 -66.64
C ASN A 179 14.53 -26.05 -66.68
N ASN A 180 13.86 -27.01 -67.33
CA ASN A 180 14.32 -28.36 -67.60
C ASN A 180 14.07 -28.78 -69.07
N LEU A 181 14.09 -27.80 -69.99
CA LEU A 181 13.76 -28.01 -71.40
C LEU A 181 14.70 -29.01 -72.09
N ASP A 182 16.00 -28.91 -71.83
CA ASP A 182 17.03 -29.80 -72.41
C ASP A 182 17.38 -30.98 -71.49
N GLY A 183 16.62 -31.17 -70.39
CA GLY A 183 16.86 -32.20 -69.41
C GLY A 183 16.46 -33.59 -69.89
N THR A 184 17.12 -34.62 -69.39
CA THR A 184 16.78 -36.03 -69.63
C THR A 184 16.14 -36.72 -68.42
N THR A 185 16.13 -36.04 -67.26
CA THR A 185 15.50 -36.47 -66.01
C THR A 185 14.75 -35.30 -65.39
N GLU A 186 13.91 -35.56 -64.39
CA GLU A 186 13.25 -34.49 -63.61
C GLU A 186 14.26 -33.58 -62.91
N LYS A 187 13.83 -32.33 -62.66
CA LYS A 187 14.61 -31.31 -61.97
C LYS A 187 13.78 -30.70 -60.85
N GLU A 188 14.36 -30.67 -59.66
CA GLU A 188 13.75 -30.07 -58.47
C GLU A 188 14.53 -28.83 -58.02
N LYS A 189 13.82 -27.85 -57.45
CA LYS A 189 14.38 -26.64 -56.86
C LYS A 189 13.57 -26.23 -55.64
N ARG A 190 14.23 -26.18 -54.49
CA ARG A 190 13.64 -25.64 -53.26
C ARG A 190 13.62 -24.12 -53.30
N LYS A 191 12.49 -23.52 -52.94
CA LYS A 191 12.32 -22.06 -52.77
C LYS A 191 11.68 -21.75 -51.43
N THR A 192 12.07 -20.64 -50.82
CA THR A 192 11.51 -20.18 -49.54
C THR A 192 10.83 -18.84 -49.72
N LEU A 193 9.67 -18.74 -49.07
CA LEU A 193 8.80 -17.58 -49.03
C LEU A 193 8.75 -17.03 -47.62
N THR A 194 8.91 -15.72 -47.48
CA THR A 194 8.73 -15.02 -46.21
C THR A 194 7.46 -14.20 -46.27
N LEU A 195 6.55 -14.45 -45.34
CA LEU A 195 5.27 -13.74 -45.21
C LEU A 195 5.34 -12.77 -44.02
N SER A 196 4.88 -11.54 -44.21
CA SER A 196 4.71 -10.54 -43.17
C SER A 196 3.44 -9.71 -43.40
N HIS A 197 2.87 -9.11 -42.36
CA HIS A 197 1.73 -8.21 -42.52
C HIS A 197 2.20 -6.81 -42.94
N GLU A 198 1.47 -6.13 -43.84
CA GLU A 198 1.83 -4.78 -44.31
C GLU A 198 1.75 -3.71 -43.21
N LYS A 199 0.83 -3.89 -42.25
CA LYS A 199 0.57 -2.97 -41.12
C LYS A 199 0.42 -3.72 -39.79
N PRO A 200 1.51 -4.25 -39.22
CA PRO A 200 1.45 -5.04 -38.01
C PRO A 200 1.20 -4.15 -36.77
N GLU A 201 0.53 -4.70 -35.76
CA GLU A 201 0.34 -4.12 -34.43
C GLU A 201 1.32 -4.82 -33.47
N ILE A 202 2.52 -4.24 -33.35
CA ILE A 202 3.62 -4.87 -32.63
C ILE A 202 3.59 -4.44 -31.16
N VAL A 203 3.45 -5.42 -30.27
CA VAL A 203 3.65 -5.23 -28.83
C VAL A 203 5.12 -5.49 -28.48
N LYS A 204 5.72 -4.58 -27.71
CA LYS A 204 7.17 -4.59 -27.43
C LYS A 204 7.54 -5.07 -26.03
N GLU A 205 6.59 -5.09 -25.11
CA GLU A 205 6.81 -5.43 -23.71
C GLU A 205 5.61 -6.16 -23.11
N GLU A 206 5.85 -6.82 -21.98
CA GLU A 206 4.81 -7.40 -21.15
C GLU A 206 4.18 -6.30 -20.29
N GLU A 207 2.87 -6.11 -20.44
CA GLU A 207 2.09 -5.13 -19.69
C GLU A 207 1.00 -5.87 -18.91
N ILE A 208 1.31 -6.15 -17.66
CA ILE A 208 0.40 -6.74 -16.68
C ILE A 208 0.29 -5.74 -15.52
N LEU A 209 -0.91 -5.18 -15.34
CA LEU A 209 -1.17 -4.18 -14.31
C LEU A 209 -1.88 -4.85 -13.14
N ILE A 210 -1.19 -4.97 -12.02
CA ILE A 210 -1.76 -5.51 -10.78
C ILE A 210 -1.85 -4.38 -9.77
N ASN A 211 -3.07 -4.11 -9.32
CA ASN A 211 -3.35 -3.10 -8.31
C ASN A 211 -4.00 -3.76 -7.10
N LEU A 212 -3.38 -3.62 -5.94
CA LEU A 212 -3.89 -4.06 -4.66
C LEU A 212 -4.26 -2.84 -3.81
N THR A 213 -5.49 -2.79 -3.32
CA THR A 213 -5.95 -1.79 -2.37
C THR A 213 -6.15 -2.43 -1.01
N VAL A 214 -5.47 -1.87 -0.01
CA VAL A 214 -5.69 -2.14 1.41
C VAL A 214 -6.51 -0.99 1.97
N ASP A 215 -7.80 -1.23 2.19
CA ASP A 215 -8.67 -0.27 2.85
C ASP A 215 -8.71 -0.54 4.35
N MET A 216 -8.04 0.33 5.12
CA MET A 216 -8.14 0.41 6.56
C MET A 216 -9.26 1.40 6.91
N TYR A 217 -10.48 0.88 7.02
CA TYR A 217 -11.61 1.69 7.47
C TYR A 217 -11.44 2.10 8.93
N ASP A 218 -11.06 1.12 9.74
CA ASP A 218 -10.63 1.25 11.11
C ASP A 218 -9.45 0.30 11.36
N PHE A 219 -9.02 0.15 12.61
CA PHE A 219 -7.90 -0.73 12.96
C PHE A 219 -8.32 -2.18 13.30
N ASP A 220 -9.62 -2.48 13.35
CA ASP A 220 -10.14 -3.83 13.61
C ASP A 220 -10.44 -4.60 12.32
N GLU A 221 -10.79 -3.93 11.22
CA GLU A 221 -11.14 -4.53 9.95
C GLU A 221 -10.35 -3.95 8.77
N LEU A 222 -9.65 -4.84 8.06
CA LEU A 222 -9.06 -4.59 6.75
C LEU A 222 -9.95 -5.15 5.66
N TYR A 223 -10.16 -4.35 4.61
CA TYR A 223 -10.74 -4.81 3.35
C TYR A 223 -9.67 -4.74 2.26
N LEU A 224 -9.25 -5.89 1.77
CA LEU A 224 -8.27 -5.97 0.68
C LEU A 224 -8.94 -6.43 -0.61
N TYR A 225 -8.79 -5.62 -1.64
CA TYR A 225 -9.34 -5.88 -2.96
C TYR A 225 -8.44 -5.32 -4.04
N GLY A 226 -8.63 -5.75 -5.28
CA GLY A 226 -7.76 -5.33 -6.36
C GLY A 226 -8.23 -5.72 -7.74
N ALA A 227 -7.39 -5.44 -8.71
CA ALA A 227 -7.61 -5.81 -10.10
C ALA A 227 -6.30 -6.21 -10.78
N ILE A 228 -6.40 -7.14 -11.73
CA ILE A 228 -5.35 -7.54 -12.66
C ILE A 228 -5.84 -7.18 -14.05
N ASP A 229 -5.05 -6.49 -14.85
CA ASP A 229 -5.28 -6.29 -16.29
C ASP A 229 -4.09 -6.85 -17.07
N ILE A 230 -4.32 -7.91 -17.85
CA ILE A 230 -3.35 -8.49 -18.78
C ILE A 230 -3.60 -7.87 -20.15
N LYS A 231 -2.71 -6.96 -20.56
CA LYS A 231 -2.74 -6.33 -21.88
C LYS A 231 -1.81 -7.00 -22.86
N SER A 232 -0.69 -7.54 -22.37
CA SER A 232 0.24 -8.34 -23.15
C SER A 232 1.06 -9.26 -22.27
N VAL A 233 1.53 -10.35 -22.88
CA VAL A 233 2.35 -11.37 -22.20
C VAL A 233 3.54 -11.78 -23.05
N ASN A 234 4.62 -12.19 -22.38
CA ASN A 234 5.76 -12.81 -23.05
C ASN A 234 5.43 -14.26 -23.46
N ILE A 235 5.61 -14.61 -24.73
CA ILE A 235 5.21 -15.93 -25.25
C ILE A 235 5.98 -17.08 -24.61
N THR A 236 7.26 -16.87 -24.27
CA THR A 236 8.11 -17.92 -23.68
C THR A 236 7.79 -18.09 -22.20
N LYS A 237 7.57 -17.00 -21.47
CA LYS A 237 7.22 -17.02 -20.04
C LYS A 237 5.90 -17.75 -19.78
N TYR A 238 4.93 -17.57 -20.68
CA TYR A 238 3.59 -18.17 -20.59
C TYR A 238 3.44 -19.45 -21.42
N ASN A 239 4.55 -20.02 -21.92
CA ASN A 239 4.56 -21.30 -22.63
C ASN A 239 3.62 -21.36 -23.87
N VAL A 240 3.53 -20.26 -24.62
CA VAL A 240 2.75 -20.22 -25.86
C VAL A 240 3.49 -20.99 -26.95
N SER A 241 2.89 -22.10 -27.39
CA SER A 241 3.44 -23.02 -28.38
C SER A 241 3.26 -22.49 -29.81
N LEU A 242 4.36 -22.04 -30.40
CA LEU A 242 4.42 -21.65 -31.82
C LEU A 242 5.55 -22.41 -32.52
N PRO A 243 5.34 -22.89 -33.75
CA PRO A 243 6.37 -23.61 -34.49
C PRO A 243 7.51 -22.68 -34.91
N SER A 244 8.70 -23.25 -35.10
CA SER A 244 9.93 -22.50 -35.44
C SER A 244 9.87 -21.73 -36.77
N ASN A 245 8.90 -22.03 -37.63
CA ASN A 245 8.64 -21.32 -38.88
C ASN A 245 7.97 -19.95 -38.65
N ILE A 246 7.33 -19.75 -37.50
CA ILE A 246 6.75 -18.47 -37.07
C ILE A 246 7.76 -17.78 -36.15
N LYS A 247 8.29 -16.64 -36.59
CA LYS A 247 9.37 -15.91 -35.91
C LYS A 247 8.97 -14.47 -35.63
N ASN A 248 9.86 -13.73 -34.98
CA ASN A 248 9.72 -12.29 -34.71
C ASN A 248 8.51 -11.93 -33.83
N LEU A 249 8.12 -12.84 -32.96
CA LEU A 249 7.09 -12.62 -31.95
C LEU A 249 7.72 -12.96 -30.59
N SER A 250 7.72 -12.02 -29.67
CA SER A 250 8.21 -12.22 -28.28
C SER A 250 7.14 -11.91 -27.26
N TYR A 251 6.22 -11.01 -27.62
CA TYR A 251 5.06 -10.64 -26.83
C TYR A 251 3.82 -10.74 -27.70
N ILE A 252 2.71 -11.11 -27.09
CA ILE A 252 1.39 -11.09 -27.71
C ILE A 252 0.46 -10.23 -26.87
N SER A 253 -0.48 -9.57 -27.54
CA SER A 253 -1.52 -8.77 -26.89
C SER A 253 -2.56 -9.65 -26.20
N SER A 254 -3.50 -9.04 -25.49
CA SER A 254 -4.65 -9.73 -24.90
C SER A 254 -5.52 -10.45 -25.94
N ASP A 255 -5.71 -9.90 -27.15
CA ASP A 255 -6.38 -10.61 -28.26
C ASP A 255 -5.52 -11.79 -28.73
N GLY A 256 -4.20 -11.62 -28.80
CA GLY A 256 -3.25 -12.69 -29.12
C GLY A 256 -3.30 -13.84 -28.13
N LEU A 257 -3.40 -13.53 -26.84
CA LEU A 257 -3.51 -14.53 -25.78
C LEU A 257 -4.86 -15.27 -25.83
N ARG A 258 -5.97 -14.56 -26.09
CA ARG A 258 -7.29 -15.18 -26.31
C ARG A 258 -7.29 -16.10 -27.52
N MET A 259 -6.70 -15.68 -28.63
CA MET A 259 -6.52 -16.51 -29.83
C MET A 259 -5.68 -17.75 -29.51
N ALA A 260 -4.57 -17.59 -28.78
CA ALA A 260 -3.72 -18.73 -28.38
C ALA A 260 -4.48 -19.73 -27.50
N LEU A 261 -5.29 -19.26 -26.54
CA LEU A 261 -6.13 -20.09 -25.68
C LEU A 261 -7.19 -20.85 -26.48
N GLU A 262 -7.91 -20.16 -27.36
CA GLU A 262 -8.98 -20.75 -28.17
C GLU A 262 -8.45 -21.82 -29.16
N ASN A 263 -7.17 -21.72 -29.53
CA ASN A 263 -6.50 -22.65 -30.45
C ASN A 263 -5.59 -23.66 -29.73
N ASN A 264 -5.70 -23.81 -28.40
CA ASN A 264 -4.88 -24.71 -27.57
C ASN A 264 -3.35 -24.54 -27.75
N LEU A 265 -2.90 -23.32 -28.09
CA LEU A 265 -1.48 -22.98 -28.16
C LEU A 265 -0.92 -22.64 -26.78
N VAL A 266 -1.78 -22.36 -25.81
CA VAL A 266 -1.45 -22.13 -24.40
C VAL A 266 -2.64 -22.58 -23.56
N THR A 267 -2.41 -22.96 -22.31
CA THR A 267 -3.48 -23.34 -21.40
C THR A 267 -3.77 -22.25 -20.37
N TRP A 268 -4.98 -22.29 -19.80
CA TRP A 268 -5.32 -21.39 -18.70
C TRP A 268 -4.48 -21.69 -17.45
N GLU A 269 -4.05 -22.94 -17.27
CA GLU A 269 -3.13 -23.35 -16.20
C GLU A 269 -1.76 -22.66 -16.33
N ASP A 270 -1.21 -22.52 -17.54
CA ASP A 270 0.05 -21.80 -17.76
C ASP A 270 -0.06 -20.33 -17.30
N ILE A 271 -1.19 -19.69 -17.61
CA ILE A 271 -1.46 -18.29 -17.23
C ILE A 271 -1.66 -18.16 -15.72
N GLU A 272 -2.45 -19.05 -15.12
CA GLU A 272 -2.66 -19.07 -13.68
C GLU A 272 -1.36 -19.37 -12.93
N ASN A 273 -0.49 -20.24 -13.44
CA ASN A 273 0.79 -20.55 -12.82
C ASN A 273 1.71 -19.33 -12.71
N GLU A 274 1.81 -18.51 -13.77
CA GLU A 274 2.59 -17.28 -13.71
C GLU A 274 1.97 -16.24 -12.77
N ILE A 275 0.65 -16.05 -12.82
CA ILE A 275 -0.05 -15.09 -11.95
C ILE A 275 -0.04 -15.55 -10.48
N ASN A 276 -0.05 -16.86 -10.22
CA ASN A 276 0.01 -17.43 -8.88
C ASN A 276 1.36 -17.18 -8.19
N LYS A 277 2.44 -16.94 -8.94
CA LYS A 277 3.71 -16.50 -8.34
C LYS A 277 3.56 -15.11 -7.71
N THR A 278 2.95 -14.17 -8.43
CA THR A 278 2.64 -12.83 -7.91
C THR A 278 1.62 -12.88 -6.78
N LYS A 279 0.62 -13.74 -6.88
CA LYS A 279 -0.33 -14.00 -5.79
C LYS A 279 0.38 -14.40 -4.50
N LYS A 280 1.24 -15.42 -4.56
CA LYS A 280 1.90 -15.98 -3.38
C LYS A 280 2.83 -14.96 -2.73
N ASP A 281 3.59 -14.23 -3.54
CA ASP A 281 4.46 -13.15 -3.05
C ASP A 281 3.64 -12.06 -2.34
N ALA A 282 2.53 -11.60 -2.95
CA ALA A 282 1.66 -10.60 -2.33
C ALA A 282 1.02 -11.11 -1.04
N GLU A 283 0.56 -12.36 -1.00
CA GLU A 283 0.06 -13.00 0.23
C GLU A 283 1.14 -13.02 1.32
N GLU A 284 2.36 -13.46 1.01
CA GLU A 284 3.46 -13.52 1.98
C GLU A 284 3.80 -12.14 2.55
N MET A 285 3.95 -11.13 1.68
CA MET A 285 4.21 -9.75 2.11
C MET A 285 3.07 -9.22 2.99
N LEU A 286 1.81 -9.35 2.55
CA LEU A 286 0.65 -8.86 3.33
C LEU A 286 0.51 -9.59 4.67
N ASN A 287 0.73 -10.91 4.69
CA ASN A 287 0.68 -11.71 5.91
C ASN A 287 1.73 -11.25 6.94
N ASN A 288 2.94 -10.98 6.47
CA ASN A 288 4.02 -10.48 7.32
C ASN A 288 3.74 -9.05 7.82
N THR A 289 3.26 -8.17 6.95
CA THR A 289 2.95 -6.77 7.31
C THR A 289 1.81 -6.69 8.32
N PHE A 290 0.72 -7.44 8.12
CA PHE A 290 -0.47 -7.36 8.99
C PHE A 290 -0.52 -8.42 10.09
N ASN A 291 0.48 -9.31 10.13
CA ASN A 291 0.62 -10.41 11.09
C ASN A 291 -0.66 -11.24 11.22
N THR A 292 -1.27 -11.57 10.08
CA THR A 292 -2.55 -12.28 9.98
C THR A 292 -2.57 -13.15 8.72
N THR A 293 -3.54 -14.05 8.59
CA THR A 293 -3.67 -14.90 7.40
C THR A 293 -4.52 -14.20 6.34
N ILE A 294 -3.94 -14.04 5.16
CA ILE A 294 -4.54 -13.40 3.99
C ILE A 294 -4.35 -14.35 2.80
N THR A 295 -5.46 -14.66 2.14
CA THR A 295 -5.48 -15.45 0.90
C THR A 295 -6.20 -14.65 -0.17
N LEU A 296 -5.59 -14.50 -1.34
CA LEU A 296 -6.13 -13.75 -2.47
C LEU A 296 -6.89 -14.68 -3.42
N ASN A 297 -8.14 -14.35 -3.69
CA ASN A 297 -8.95 -15.05 -4.68
C ASN A 297 -9.18 -14.19 -5.91
N PHE A 298 -9.05 -14.82 -7.07
CA PHE A 298 -9.23 -14.19 -8.36
C PHE A 298 -10.55 -14.61 -9.00
N THR A 299 -11.20 -13.66 -9.67
CA THR A 299 -12.32 -13.95 -10.56
C THR A 299 -12.00 -13.33 -11.91
N TRP A 300 -11.86 -14.18 -12.94
CA TRP A 300 -11.43 -13.78 -14.29
C TRP A 300 -12.61 -13.41 -15.19
N TYR A 301 -12.42 -12.38 -16.02
CA TYR A 301 -13.36 -11.90 -17.02
C TYR A 301 -12.64 -11.64 -18.36
N ASN A 302 -13.43 -11.40 -19.42
CA ASN A 302 -12.94 -11.16 -20.78
C ASN A 302 -12.00 -12.26 -21.29
N LYS A 303 -12.34 -13.53 -21.04
CA LYS A 303 -11.51 -14.70 -21.40
C LYS A 303 -11.62 -15.13 -22.85
N GLU A 304 -12.67 -14.71 -23.54
CA GLU A 304 -13.08 -15.22 -24.85
C GLU A 304 -13.14 -14.09 -25.89
N ASP A 305 -13.34 -14.49 -27.16
CA ASP A 305 -13.33 -13.68 -28.38
C ASP A 305 -11.97 -13.05 -28.68
N TYR A 306 -11.64 -12.78 -29.94
CA TYR A 306 -10.50 -11.93 -30.30
C TYR A 306 -10.78 -11.21 -31.61
N ASN A 307 -10.11 -10.08 -31.83
CA ASN A 307 -10.30 -9.30 -33.05
C ASN A 307 -9.11 -9.46 -34.00
N LEU A 308 -9.24 -10.32 -35.01
CA LEU A 308 -8.21 -10.54 -36.04
C LEU A 308 -7.81 -9.29 -36.84
N SER A 309 -8.66 -8.26 -36.87
CA SER A 309 -8.34 -7.03 -37.61
C SER A 309 -7.37 -6.12 -36.86
N THR A 310 -7.35 -6.22 -35.52
CA THR A 310 -6.53 -5.38 -34.64
C THR A 310 -5.47 -6.19 -33.90
N MET A 311 -5.83 -7.36 -33.37
CA MET A 311 -5.00 -8.16 -32.44
C MET A 311 -4.42 -7.28 -31.33
N GLY A 312 -5.27 -6.47 -30.72
CA GLY A 312 -4.87 -5.37 -29.85
C GLY A 312 -4.97 -5.67 -28.36
N SER A 313 -4.62 -4.67 -27.57
CA SER A 313 -4.67 -4.70 -26.11
C SER A 313 -5.80 -3.87 -25.52
N GLU A 314 -6.72 -3.37 -26.34
CA GLU A 314 -7.81 -2.48 -25.88
C GLU A 314 -8.78 -3.16 -24.91
N ARG A 315 -8.94 -4.49 -25.05
CA ARG A 315 -9.80 -5.29 -24.17
C ARG A 315 -8.94 -6.25 -23.35
N PRO A 316 -8.37 -5.80 -22.22
CA PRO A 316 -7.52 -6.67 -21.40
C PRO A 316 -8.32 -7.86 -20.88
N ILE A 317 -7.63 -9.00 -20.77
CA ILE A 317 -8.10 -10.09 -19.92
C ILE A 317 -7.88 -9.62 -18.49
N ASN A 318 -8.92 -9.61 -17.67
CA ASN A 318 -8.83 -9.01 -16.35
C ASN A 318 -9.38 -9.91 -15.26
N ALA A 319 -8.94 -9.65 -14.03
CA ALA A 319 -9.44 -10.32 -12.85
C ALA A 319 -9.73 -9.32 -11.73
N THR A 320 -10.78 -9.57 -10.97
CA THR A 320 -10.97 -8.93 -9.67
C THR A 320 -10.31 -9.76 -8.58
N ILE A 321 -9.67 -9.09 -7.64
CA ILE A 321 -9.01 -9.69 -6.48
C ILE A 321 -9.84 -9.39 -5.25
N ILE A 322 -10.13 -10.41 -4.45
CA ILE A 322 -10.69 -10.27 -3.10
C ILE A 322 -9.81 -11.06 -2.16
N ALA A 323 -9.40 -10.45 -1.06
CA ALA A 323 -8.70 -11.18 -0.01
C ALA A 323 -9.68 -11.77 0.99
N LEU A 324 -9.34 -12.95 1.52
CA LEU A 324 -10.10 -13.67 2.53
C LEU A 324 -9.18 -14.07 3.69
N ASN A 325 -9.75 -14.15 4.90
CA ASN A 325 -9.08 -14.73 6.06
C ASN A 325 -9.26 -16.27 6.13
N GLU A 326 -8.74 -16.91 7.18
CA GLU A 326 -8.87 -18.38 7.38
C GLU A 326 -10.31 -18.91 7.47
N THR A 327 -11.29 -18.03 7.71
CA THR A 327 -12.73 -18.37 7.75
C THR A 327 -13.47 -18.08 6.44
N ASN A 328 -12.76 -17.77 5.36
CA ASN A 328 -13.30 -17.33 4.07
C ASN A 328 -14.14 -16.03 4.15
N SER A 329 -13.81 -15.14 5.07
CA SER A 329 -14.45 -13.83 5.20
C SER A 329 -13.57 -12.73 4.60
N PRO A 330 -14.15 -11.74 3.88
CA PRO A 330 -13.42 -10.58 3.37
C PRO A 330 -13.08 -9.54 4.45
N LYS A 331 -13.62 -9.70 5.67
CA LYS A 331 -13.30 -8.86 6.84
C LYS A 331 -12.10 -9.46 7.55
N ILE A 332 -10.93 -8.87 7.34
CA ILE A 332 -9.65 -9.40 7.84
C ILE A 332 -9.24 -8.60 9.09
N LYS A 333 -9.07 -9.27 10.23
CA LYS A 333 -8.58 -8.62 11.45
C LYS A 333 -7.05 -8.60 11.44
N PRO A 334 -6.40 -7.42 11.45
CA PRO A 334 -4.94 -7.33 11.55
C PRO A 334 -4.47 -7.54 12.98
N ASN A 335 -3.23 -8.00 13.16
CA ASN A 335 -2.57 -8.13 14.46
C ASN A 335 -1.35 -7.22 14.55
N LEU A 336 -1.58 -5.92 14.33
CA LEU A 336 -0.54 -4.89 14.31
C LEU A 336 -0.23 -4.33 15.69
N PHE A 337 -1.26 -4.21 16.54
CA PHE A 337 -1.23 -3.43 17.79
C PHE A 337 -1.31 -4.31 19.05
N GLY A 338 -1.02 -5.61 18.94
CA GLY A 338 -1.11 -6.56 20.04
C GLY A 338 -2.56 -6.68 20.55
N ASP A 339 -2.74 -6.61 21.86
CA ASP A 339 -4.06 -6.76 22.51
C ASP A 339 -4.92 -5.48 22.48
N PHE A 340 -4.46 -4.41 21.83
CA PHE A 340 -5.22 -3.15 21.78
C PHE A 340 -6.40 -3.28 20.82
N ASP A 341 -7.59 -2.95 21.29
CA ASP A 341 -8.77 -2.82 20.44
C ASP A 341 -8.73 -1.54 19.58
N ASN A 342 -9.56 -1.45 18.54
CA ASN A 342 -9.58 -0.30 17.64
C ASN A 342 -9.80 1.05 18.35
N GLU A 343 -10.62 1.06 19.40
CA GLU A 343 -10.86 2.26 20.21
C GLU A 343 -9.58 2.72 20.92
N THR A 344 -8.85 1.78 21.52
CA THR A 344 -7.57 2.03 22.18
C THR A 344 -6.53 2.53 21.17
N VAL A 345 -6.37 1.84 20.03
CA VAL A 345 -5.42 2.23 18.97
C VAL A 345 -5.72 3.64 18.46
N THR A 346 -6.99 3.93 18.15
CA THR A 346 -7.43 5.25 17.69
C THR A 346 -7.12 6.32 18.73
N GLY A 347 -7.44 6.05 20.00
CA GLY A 347 -7.18 6.97 21.10
C GLY A 347 -5.69 7.23 21.32
N VAL A 348 -4.84 6.21 21.37
CA VAL A 348 -3.39 6.43 21.59
C VAL A 348 -2.74 7.19 20.43
N LEU A 349 -3.12 6.89 19.17
CA LEU A 349 -2.63 7.63 18.00
C LEU A 349 -3.11 9.09 18.02
N ASN A 350 -4.38 9.33 18.32
CA ASN A 350 -4.93 10.69 18.46
C ASN A 350 -4.38 11.44 19.68
N ALA A 351 -3.77 10.75 20.64
CA ALA A 351 -3.07 11.34 21.77
C ALA A 351 -1.59 11.65 21.48
N GLY A 352 -1.06 11.25 20.31
CA GLY A 352 0.31 11.55 19.87
C GLY A 352 1.23 10.33 19.77
N ALA A 353 0.72 9.11 19.92
CA ALA A 353 1.51 7.91 19.62
C ALA A 353 1.78 7.80 18.11
N LYS A 354 2.91 7.16 17.77
CA LYS A 354 3.30 6.88 16.39
C LYS A 354 3.58 5.40 16.23
N TYR A 355 3.01 4.78 15.21
CA TYR A 355 3.26 3.39 14.88
C TYR A 355 4.22 3.28 13.70
N SER A 356 5.32 2.56 13.88
CA SER A 356 6.29 2.32 12.80
C SER A 356 5.80 1.19 11.89
N PHE A 357 5.54 1.50 10.62
CA PHE A 357 5.22 0.55 9.57
C PHE A 357 6.47 0.21 8.76
N GLU A 358 6.65 -1.09 8.53
CA GLU A 358 7.58 -1.63 7.54
C GLU A 358 6.80 -2.54 6.58
N ILE A 359 6.84 -2.20 5.31
CA ILE A 359 6.24 -2.99 4.23
C ILE A 359 7.39 -3.41 3.32
N ALA A 360 7.76 -4.68 3.40
CA ALA A 360 8.89 -5.25 2.67
C ALA A 360 8.69 -5.14 1.15
N SER A 361 9.79 -4.96 0.42
CA SER A 361 9.78 -5.09 -1.04
C SER A 361 9.40 -6.49 -1.48
N SER A 362 8.79 -6.58 -2.64
CA SER A 362 8.40 -7.78 -3.34
C SER A 362 9.34 -8.05 -4.53
N GLU A 363 9.53 -9.33 -4.88
CA GLU A 363 10.23 -9.69 -6.13
C GLU A 363 9.36 -9.46 -7.37
N GLN A 364 8.05 -9.30 -7.17
CA GLN A 364 7.03 -9.12 -8.20
C GLN A 364 6.60 -7.64 -8.23
N ASN A 365 6.22 -7.16 -9.40
CA ASN A 365 5.87 -5.76 -9.59
C ASN A 365 4.36 -5.58 -9.58
N TYR A 366 3.83 -4.94 -8.55
CA TYR A 366 2.44 -4.54 -8.42
C TYR A 366 2.33 -3.21 -7.68
N THR A 367 1.23 -2.50 -7.88
CA THR A 367 0.96 -1.26 -7.16
C THR A 367 0.15 -1.56 -5.91
N ILE A 368 0.62 -1.08 -4.77
CA ILE A 368 -0.12 -1.14 -3.50
C ILE A 368 -0.71 0.24 -3.26
N LYS A 369 -1.99 0.29 -2.88
CA LYS A 369 -2.68 1.48 -2.41
C LYS A 369 -3.20 1.22 -1.01
N MET A 370 -2.74 1.97 -0.02
CA MET A 370 -3.28 1.91 1.33
C MET A 370 -4.18 3.11 1.59
N ILE A 371 -5.42 2.87 2.02
CA ILE A 371 -6.37 3.89 2.46
C ILE A 371 -6.42 3.82 3.98
N LEU A 372 -6.13 4.94 4.64
CA LEU A 372 -6.05 5.00 6.10
C LEU A 372 -7.38 5.43 6.73
N PRO A 373 -7.58 5.21 8.05
CA PRO A 373 -8.71 5.77 8.77
C PRO A 373 -8.72 7.30 8.74
N THR A 374 -9.85 7.90 9.14
CA THR A 374 -10.01 9.37 9.14
C THR A 374 -8.96 10.03 10.03
N ASN A 375 -8.40 11.16 9.58
CA ASN A 375 -7.34 11.93 10.23
C ASN A 375 -5.99 11.22 10.41
N MET A 376 -5.86 9.96 9.99
CA MET A 376 -4.59 9.24 10.03
C MET A 376 -3.74 9.56 8.79
N ILE A 377 -2.44 9.70 8.98
CA ILE A 377 -1.47 10.04 7.94
C ILE A 377 -0.24 9.16 8.04
N PHE A 378 0.47 9.02 6.91
CA PHE A 378 1.83 8.54 6.90
C PHE A 378 2.83 9.71 6.89
N SER A 379 3.84 9.61 7.75
CA SER A 379 5.00 10.49 7.80
C SER A 379 6.31 9.68 7.75
N ASP A 380 7.45 10.39 7.66
CA ASP A 380 8.79 9.79 7.58
C ASP A 380 8.94 8.72 6.48
N LEU A 381 8.33 8.96 5.31
CA LEU A 381 8.31 8.04 4.18
C LEU A 381 9.72 7.82 3.60
N SER A 382 10.18 6.57 3.55
CA SER A 382 11.50 6.22 3.01
C SER A 382 11.61 6.34 1.49
N ILE A 383 10.48 6.29 0.78
CA ILE A 383 10.40 6.33 -0.68
C ILE A 383 9.33 7.31 -1.15
N PRO A 384 9.38 7.80 -2.40
CA PRO A 384 8.31 8.62 -2.96
C PRO A 384 7.00 7.81 -3.05
N VAL A 385 5.96 8.29 -2.39
CA VAL A 385 4.61 7.72 -2.46
C VAL A 385 3.64 8.73 -3.07
N LYS A 386 2.68 8.25 -3.85
CA LYS A 386 1.60 9.08 -4.38
C LYS A 386 0.52 9.24 -3.32
N HIS A 387 0.40 10.44 -2.75
CA HIS A 387 -0.67 10.79 -1.82
C HIS A 387 -1.89 11.35 -2.57
N THR A 388 -3.07 10.80 -2.25
CA THR A 388 -4.37 11.21 -2.79
C THR A 388 -5.42 11.15 -1.69
N THR A 389 -6.62 11.66 -1.97
CA THR A 389 -7.78 11.52 -1.07
C THR A 389 -8.80 10.55 -1.65
N PHE A 390 -9.42 9.74 -0.80
CA PHE A 390 -10.50 8.82 -1.16
C PHE A 390 -11.60 8.90 -0.11
N GLY A 391 -12.75 9.50 -0.45
CA GLY A 391 -13.87 9.66 0.49
C GLY A 391 -13.47 10.39 1.78
N ASN A 392 -12.73 11.50 1.67
CA ASN A 392 -12.15 12.28 2.78
C ASN A 392 -11.08 11.57 3.63
N ARG A 393 -10.64 10.37 3.25
CA ARG A 393 -9.54 9.65 3.87
C ARG A 393 -8.25 9.77 3.07
N ASN A 394 -7.11 9.66 3.75
CA ASN A 394 -5.81 9.68 3.10
C ASN A 394 -5.53 8.34 2.41
N ALA A 395 -5.05 8.39 1.17
CA ALA A 395 -4.67 7.22 0.40
C ALA A 395 -3.27 7.39 -0.18
N TYR A 396 -2.41 6.40 0.06
CA TYR A 396 -1.01 6.37 -0.37
C TYR A 396 -0.80 5.23 -1.34
N SER A 397 -0.14 5.47 -2.47
CA SER A 397 0.16 4.43 -3.46
C SER A 397 1.63 4.41 -3.84
N TRP A 398 2.19 3.20 -3.92
CA TRP A 398 3.60 2.97 -4.26
C TRP A 398 3.76 1.62 -4.99
N ASN A 399 4.96 1.40 -5.52
CA ASN A 399 5.31 0.16 -6.20
C ASN A 399 5.86 -0.85 -5.19
N SER A 400 5.43 -2.12 -5.29
CA SER A 400 5.88 -3.20 -4.40
C SER A 400 7.37 -3.52 -4.52
N SER A 401 8.07 -3.09 -5.57
CA SER A 401 9.50 -3.35 -5.75
C SER A 401 10.41 -2.62 -4.75
N GLU A 402 9.87 -1.67 -3.96
CA GLU A 402 10.63 -0.88 -3.00
C GLU A 402 10.07 -1.06 -1.58
N THR A 403 10.97 -1.22 -0.60
CA THR A 403 10.58 -1.31 0.82
C THR A 403 10.11 0.06 1.32
N LEU A 404 8.91 0.10 1.89
CA LEU A 404 8.35 1.30 2.52
C LEU A 404 8.53 1.23 4.03
N PHE A 405 9.32 2.15 4.58
CA PHE A 405 9.33 2.50 6.00
C PHE A 405 8.57 3.82 6.17
N CYS A 406 7.64 3.84 7.12
CA CYS A 406 6.90 5.05 7.45
C CYS A 406 6.35 5.02 8.88
N LYS A 407 5.85 6.14 9.36
CA LYS A 407 5.11 6.24 10.62
C LYS A 407 3.65 6.52 10.33
N LEU A 408 2.77 5.70 10.90
CA LEU A 408 1.36 6.01 11.04
C LEU A 408 1.17 6.88 12.27
N GLU A 409 0.57 8.05 12.08
CA GLU A 409 0.21 8.97 13.15
C GLU A 409 -1.10 9.71 12.83
N SER A 410 -1.64 10.41 13.83
CA SER A 410 -2.83 11.23 13.65
C SER A 410 -2.44 12.67 13.31
N GLY A 411 -3.04 13.22 12.24
CA GLY A 411 -2.87 14.61 11.83
C GLY A 411 -3.57 15.63 12.74
N ILE A 412 -4.30 15.17 13.77
CA ILE A 412 -4.94 16.02 14.79
C ILE A 412 -4.35 15.81 16.18
N ALA A 413 -3.33 14.97 16.33
CA ALA A 413 -2.74 14.70 17.63
C ALA A 413 -2.05 15.95 18.20
N PRO A 414 -2.18 16.20 19.51
CA PRO A 414 -1.42 17.25 20.17
C PRO A 414 0.07 16.86 20.26
N GLU A 415 0.94 17.86 20.15
CA GLU A 415 2.39 17.68 20.30
C GLU A 415 2.85 18.12 21.71
N TYR A 416 3.62 17.26 22.38
CA TYR A 416 4.17 17.53 23.71
C TYR A 416 5.69 17.45 23.69
N ASN A 417 6.33 18.50 24.20
CA ASN A 417 7.79 18.58 24.35
C ASN A 417 8.24 18.46 25.80
N GLU A 418 7.32 18.66 26.75
CA GLU A 418 7.55 18.65 28.20
C GLU A 418 6.31 18.12 28.92
N SER A 419 6.49 17.68 30.17
CA SER A 419 5.37 17.33 31.05
C SER A 419 4.61 18.59 31.45
N ARG A 420 3.28 18.50 31.59
CA ARG A 420 2.44 19.54 32.17
C ARG A 420 1.68 18.95 33.36
N ALA A 421 2.27 19.12 34.54
CA ALA A 421 1.61 18.80 35.80
C ALA A 421 1.80 19.95 36.80
N LEU A 422 0.74 20.27 37.53
CA LEU A 422 0.72 21.33 38.53
C LEU A 422 0.57 20.73 39.92
N LEU A 423 1.31 21.23 40.90
CA LEU A 423 1.20 20.79 42.28
C LEU A 423 0.92 22.00 43.17
N ASN A 424 -0.30 22.12 43.67
CA ASN A 424 -0.70 23.21 44.54
C ASN A 424 -0.66 22.75 46.00
N VAL A 425 0.26 23.29 46.79
CA VAL A 425 0.43 22.97 48.21
C VAL A 425 -0.06 24.14 49.05
N LEU A 426 -1.16 23.93 49.76
CA LEU A 426 -1.70 24.85 50.76
C LEU A 426 -1.17 24.46 52.14
N ILE A 427 -0.48 25.39 52.81
CA ILE A 427 -0.06 25.28 54.20
C ILE A 427 -0.90 26.28 55.00
N ASP A 428 -1.95 25.79 55.68
CA ASP A 428 -2.84 26.62 56.48
C ASP A 428 -2.44 26.55 57.96
N MET A 429 -1.82 27.62 58.48
CA MET A 429 -1.52 27.77 59.90
C MET A 429 -2.76 28.29 60.65
N HIS A 430 -3.49 27.40 61.32
CA HIS A 430 -4.70 27.76 62.05
C HIS A 430 -4.45 28.34 63.44
N ASN A 431 -3.41 27.87 64.14
CA ASN A 431 -3.13 28.30 65.51
C ASN A 431 -1.62 28.28 65.81
N ILE A 432 -1.16 29.29 66.56
CA ILE A 432 0.15 29.31 67.20
C ILE A 432 -0.07 29.23 68.70
N ASP A 433 0.31 28.11 69.30
CA ASP A 433 0.43 28.03 70.75
C ASP A 433 1.75 28.68 71.17
N ILE A 434 1.67 29.96 71.52
CA ILE A 434 2.83 30.75 71.95
C ILE A 434 3.37 30.26 73.31
N PHE A 435 2.54 29.60 74.14
CA PHE A 435 2.95 29.10 75.45
C PHE A 435 3.58 27.71 75.37
N GLY A 436 3.01 26.82 74.55
CA GLY A 436 3.59 25.53 74.21
C GLY A 436 4.71 25.59 73.17
N MET A 437 4.93 26.77 72.56
CA MET A 437 5.83 27.00 71.43
C MET A 437 5.58 26.04 70.26
N MET A 438 4.31 25.84 69.89
CA MET A 438 3.90 24.92 68.82
C MET A 438 3.12 25.64 67.72
N LEU A 439 3.38 25.28 66.47
CA LEU A 439 2.67 25.67 65.27
C LEU A 439 1.81 24.50 64.79
N ASN A 440 0.49 24.70 64.74
CA ASN A 440 -0.42 23.70 64.18
C ASN A 440 -0.84 24.12 62.77
N MET A 441 -0.66 23.21 61.82
CA MET A 441 -0.83 23.44 60.39
C MET A 441 -1.63 22.32 59.76
N ASP A 442 -2.55 22.70 58.89
CA ASP A 442 -3.24 21.79 57.99
C ASP A 442 -2.64 21.95 56.60
N LEU A 443 -2.24 20.82 56.02
CA LEU A 443 -1.73 20.73 54.67
C LEU A 443 -2.86 20.26 53.76
N GLY A 444 -3.15 21.01 52.71
CA GLY A 444 -3.99 20.58 51.60
C GLY A 444 -3.20 20.61 50.31
N VAL A 445 -3.12 19.50 49.60
CA VAL A 445 -2.40 19.39 48.32
C VAL A 445 -3.38 19.01 47.24
N ASN A 446 -3.28 19.68 46.09
CA ASN A 446 -4.00 19.32 44.87
C ASN A 446 -3.00 19.27 43.71
N ALA A 447 -2.75 18.07 43.20
CA ALA A 447 -1.96 17.80 42.01
C ALA A 447 -2.88 17.62 40.81
N GLU A 448 -2.57 18.33 39.72
CA GLU A 448 -3.31 18.30 38.46
C GLU A 448 -2.40 17.82 37.33
N ILE A 449 -2.64 16.61 36.85
CA ILE A 449 -1.86 15.96 35.80
C ILE A 449 -2.57 16.15 34.45
N TYR A 450 -2.02 17.01 33.60
CA TYR A 450 -2.53 17.22 32.24
C TYR A 450 -1.77 16.37 31.22
N CYS A 451 -0.45 16.28 31.37
CA CYS A 451 0.41 15.48 30.51
C CYS A 451 1.67 15.09 31.29
N ILE A 452 2.06 13.82 31.24
CA ILE A 452 3.26 13.31 31.92
C ILE A 452 4.08 12.47 30.95
N LYS A 453 5.38 12.34 31.22
CA LYS A 453 6.23 11.41 30.49
C LYS A 453 5.72 9.99 30.70
N LEU A 454 5.63 9.22 29.62
CA LEU A 454 5.27 7.81 29.71
C LEU A 454 6.47 7.05 30.30
N SER A 455 6.32 6.58 31.53
CA SER A 455 7.26 5.72 32.22
C SER A 455 6.55 4.40 32.53
N ASP A 456 7.17 3.27 32.20
CA ASP A 456 6.78 1.92 32.65
C ASP A 456 5.44 1.31 32.14
N VAL A 457 4.72 1.96 31.22
CA VAL A 457 3.58 1.32 30.53
C VAL A 457 4.08 0.47 29.36
N SER A 458 3.74 -0.81 29.35
CA SER A 458 4.05 -1.71 28.24
C SER A 458 3.24 -1.31 27.01
N MET A 459 3.91 -0.77 26.00
CA MET A 459 3.33 -0.47 24.68
C MET A 459 3.66 -1.59 23.67
N PRO A 460 2.81 -1.82 22.66
CA PRO A 460 3.12 -2.70 21.55
C PRO A 460 4.47 -2.33 20.90
N LYS A 461 5.25 -3.33 20.48
CA LYS A 461 6.66 -3.18 20.04
C LYS A 461 6.91 -2.06 19.01
N ASN A 462 5.97 -1.82 18.10
CA ASN A 462 6.09 -0.84 17.02
C ASN A 462 5.41 0.50 17.33
N LEU A 463 4.71 0.61 18.46
CA LEU A 463 4.05 1.82 18.91
C LEU A 463 5.00 2.60 19.84
N THR A 464 5.20 3.88 19.55
CA THR A 464 6.06 4.77 20.34
C THR A 464 5.28 5.98 20.82
N MET A 465 5.45 6.33 22.09
CA MET A 465 4.81 7.49 22.71
C MET A 465 5.70 7.98 23.85
N LYS A 466 6.05 9.27 23.84
CA LYS A 466 6.95 9.85 24.84
C LYS A 466 6.19 10.44 26.03
N TYR A 467 5.04 11.05 25.76
CA TYR A 467 4.20 11.72 26.75
C TYR A 467 2.77 11.19 26.64
N ILE A 468 2.10 11.04 27.78
CA ILE A 468 0.70 10.64 27.87
C ILE A 468 -0.12 11.81 28.43
N ASN A 469 -1.10 12.25 27.65
CA ASN A 469 -2.05 13.27 28.09
C ASN A 469 -3.14 12.65 28.98
N SER A 470 -3.89 13.50 29.68
CA SER A 470 -4.90 13.08 30.64
C SER A 470 -6.00 12.19 30.03
N ASP A 471 -6.47 12.48 28.81
CA ASP A 471 -7.50 11.64 28.17
C ASP A 471 -6.95 10.25 27.79
N CYS A 472 -5.69 10.19 27.35
CA CYS A 472 -5.01 8.92 27.07
C CYS A 472 -4.77 8.11 28.34
N LEU A 473 -4.39 8.75 29.44
CA LEU A 473 -4.27 8.11 30.74
C LEU A 473 -5.60 7.48 31.18
N ARG A 474 -6.71 8.20 31.02
CA ARG A 474 -8.06 7.68 31.31
C ARG A 474 -8.42 6.50 30.43
N LEU A 475 -8.18 6.60 29.12
CA LEU A 475 -8.44 5.51 28.17
C LEU A 475 -7.68 4.25 28.56
N LEU A 476 -6.37 4.36 28.80
CA LEU A 476 -5.55 3.20 29.14
C LEU A 476 -5.93 2.60 30.50
N TYR A 477 -6.37 3.41 31.45
CA TYR A 477 -6.90 2.94 32.74
C TYR A 477 -8.24 2.21 32.57
N ASP A 478 -9.19 2.80 31.83
CA ASP A 478 -10.51 2.22 31.56
C ASP A 478 -10.40 0.87 30.82
N LYS A 479 -9.45 0.77 29.89
CA LYS A 479 -9.13 -0.47 29.16
C LYS A 479 -8.31 -1.47 29.98
N GLY A 480 -7.94 -1.15 31.22
CA GLY A 480 -7.16 -2.01 32.11
C GLY A 480 -5.71 -2.26 31.68
N ILE A 481 -5.20 -1.46 30.73
CA ILE A 481 -3.81 -1.48 30.28
C ILE A 481 -2.91 -0.86 31.36
N ILE A 482 -3.35 0.28 31.91
CA ILE A 482 -2.83 0.85 33.15
C ILE A 482 -3.67 0.31 34.29
N LYS A 483 -3.02 -0.35 35.24
CA LYS A 483 -3.69 -0.95 36.40
C LYS A 483 -3.74 0.04 37.54
N GLN A 484 -4.62 -0.23 38.52
CA GLN A 484 -4.65 0.54 39.75
C GLN A 484 -3.29 0.60 40.45
N SER A 485 -2.49 -0.47 40.42
CA SER A 485 -1.13 -0.48 40.97
C SER A 485 -0.20 0.56 40.33
N ASP A 486 -0.39 0.86 39.04
CA ASP A 486 0.44 1.83 38.32
C ASP A 486 0.04 3.26 38.74
N ILE A 487 -1.27 3.48 38.93
CA ILE A 487 -1.80 4.71 39.53
C ILE A 487 -1.32 4.87 40.97
N ASP A 488 -1.33 3.79 41.76
CA ASP A 488 -0.87 3.79 43.15
C ASP A 488 0.63 4.16 43.21
N ASN A 489 1.46 3.64 42.30
CA ASN A 489 2.87 4.04 42.18
C ASN A 489 3.04 5.54 41.92
N ILE A 490 2.24 6.13 41.03
CA ILE A 490 2.25 7.59 40.80
C ILE A 490 1.89 8.34 42.09
N THR A 491 0.86 7.88 42.81
CA THR A 491 0.48 8.50 44.09
C THR A 491 1.54 8.32 45.18
N ASP A 492 2.25 7.21 45.20
CA ASP A 492 3.34 6.92 46.15
C ASP A 492 4.58 7.76 45.87
N GLU A 493 4.91 8.00 44.59
CA GLU A 493 5.97 8.94 44.21
C GLU A 493 5.63 10.37 44.64
N ILE A 494 4.39 10.80 44.42
CA ILE A 494 3.89 12.11 44.91
C ILE A 494 3.95 12.19 46.43
N LYS A 495 3.50 11.15 47.13
CA LYS A 495 3.56 11.06 48.58
C LYS A 495 5.00 11.22 49.07
N LYS A 496 5.91 10.41 48.55
CA LYS A 496 7.31 10.39 48.97
C LYS A 496 7.99 11.74 48.70
N GLY A 497 7.79 12.31 47.51
CA GLY A 497 8.36 13.61 47.15
C GLY A 497 7.83 14.74 48.04
N LEU A 498 6.52 14.74 48.35
CA LEU A 498 5.92 15.70 49.27
C LEU A 498 6.42 15.52 50.71
N GLU A 499 6.49 14.29 51.22
CA GLU A 499 6.98 13.98 52.57
C GLU A 499 8.44 14.40 52.73
N GLU A 500 9.31 14.13 51.74
CA GLU A 500 10.71 14.54 51.74
C GLU A 500 10.86 16.07 51.71
N ASN A 501 10.15 16.75 50.79
CA ASN A 501 10.19 18.21 50.65
C ASN A 501 9.66 18.92 51.90
N LEU A 502 8.52 18.48 52.44
CA LEU A 502 7.87 19.11 53.60
C LEU A 502 8.57 18.77 54.92
N THR A 503 9.12 17.57 55.08
CA THR A 503 9.94 17.23 56.26
C THR A 503 11.18 18.11 56.32
N THR A 504 11.81 18.37 55.18
CA THR A 504 12.94 19.30 55.06
C THR A 504 12.52 20.73 55.38
N ALA A 505 11.40 21.19 54.82
CA ALA A 505 10.86 22.54 55.00
C ALA A 505 10.43 22.84 56.44
N LEU A 506 9.81 21.86 57.13
CA LEU A 506 9.17 22.06 58.42
C LEU A 506 9.99 21.54 59.60
N GLY A 507 11.06 20.77 59.36
CA GLY A 507 11.98 20.30 60.40
C GLY A 507 11.40 19.22 61.32
N GLY A 508 10.33 18.56 60.92
CA GLY A 508 9.69 17.44 61.62
C GLY A 508 9.13 16.42 60.63
N ASN A 509 8.94 15.17 61.06
CA ASN A 509 8.40 14.11 60.20
C ASN A 509 6.96 14.46 59.78
N VAL A 510 6.75 14.64 58.48
CA VAL A 510 5.43 14.86 57.89
C VAL A 510 4.93 13.53 57.35
N SER A 511 3.74 13.11 57.77
CA SER A 511 3.05 11.95 57.19
C SER A 511 1.83 12.42 56.43
N ILE A 512 1.76 12.05 55.14
CA ILE A 512 0.74 12.56 54.22
C ILE A 512 -0.18 11.40 53.80
N SER A 513 -1.48 11.67 53.81
CA SER A 513 -2.47 10.80 53.20
C SER A 513 -2.75 11.31 51.79
N VAL A 514 -2.43 10.51 50.77
CA VAL A 514 -2.68 10.81 49.35
C VAL A 514 -3.86 9.99 48.87
N TYR A 515 -4.74 10.60 48.09
CA TYR A 515 -5.87 9.93 47.45
C TYR A 515 -6.09 10.49 46.04
N ILE A 516 -6.43 9.60 45.10
CA ILE A 516 -6.81 10.01 43.75
C ILE A 516 -8.30 10.31 43.67
N ASP A 517 -8.66 11.39 42.97
CA ASP A 517 -10.05 11.68 42.63
C ASP A 517 -10.50 10.70 41.54
N GLN A 518 -11.25 9.66 41.95
CA GLN A 518 -11.71 8.60 41.05
C GLN A 518 -12.57 9.12 39.89
N ASP A 519 -13.33 10.19 40.11
CA ASP A 519 -14.14 10.80 39.05
C ASP A 519 -13.25 11.41 37.95
N SER A 520 -12.04 11.87 38.32
CA SER A 520 -11.06 12.44 37.39
C SER A 520 -10.42 11.41 36.45
N LEU A 521 -10.54 10.11 36.75
CA LEU A 521 -10.07 8.99 35.91
C LEU A 521 -11.08 8.56 34.84
N THR A 522 -12.25 9.20 34.77
CA THR A 522 -13.32 8.82 33.84
C THR A 522 -13.60 9.86 32.76
N GLY A 523 -14.10 9.38 31.62
CA GLY A 523 -14.55 10.18 30.49
C GLY A 523 -13.40 10.67 29.60
N TYR A 524 -13.41 10.28 28.34
CA TYR A 524 -12.45 10.68 27.31
C TYR A 524 -13.16 10.68 25.93
N ASN A 525 -12.54 11.29 24.92
CA ASN A 525 -13.03 11.23 23.53
C ASN A 525 -11.93 10.75 22.60
N VAL A 526 -12.02 9.50 22.14
CA VAL A 526 -10.99 8.88 21.30
C VAL A 526 -10.74 9.60 19.99
N ASN A 527 -11.69 10.38 19.48
CA ASN A 527 -11.53 11.16 18.24
C ASN A 527 -10.84 12.51 18.48
N ASN A 528 -10.57 12.88 19.73
CA ASN A 528 -10.07 14.19 20.13
C ASN A 528 -9.53 14.10 21.57
N MET A 529 -8.34 13.52 21.70
CA MET A 529 -7.71 13.22 22.98
C MET A 529 -7.02 14.46 23.53
N ARG A 530 -7.64 15.10 24.53
CA ARG A 530 -7.21 16.39 25.06
C ARG A 530 -6.55 16.28 26.42
N ASP A 531 -5.83 17.35 26.74
CA ASP A 531 -5.24 17.61 28.03
C ASP A 531 -5.97 18.73 28.78
N ASP A 532 -7.22 19.06 28.45
CA ASP A 532 -7.93 20.21 29.05
C ASP A 532 -8.50 19.91 30.45
N ARG A 533 -8.77 18.63 30.74
CA ARG A 533 -9.23 18.16 32.05
C ARG A 533 -8.13 17.35 32.73
N PRO A 534 -7.54 17.80 33.85
CA PRO A 534 -6.46 17.06 34.50
C PRO A 534 -6.98 15.82 35.24
N VAL A 535 -6.13 14.82 35.42
CA VAL A 535 -6.30 13.80 36.46
C VAL A 535 -5.86 14.42 37.79
N LYS A 536 -6.70 14.28 38.83
CA LYS A 536 -6.52 15.00 40.10
C LYS A 536 -6.12 14.06 41.21
N ILE A 537 -5.06 14.43 41.92
CA ILE A 537 -4.60 13.72 43.12
C ILE A 537 -4.59 14.72 44.25
N SER A 538 -5.26 14.39 45.34
CA SER A 538 -5.33 15.24 46.52
C SER A 538 -4.54 14.61 47.66
N ALA A 539 -3.98 15.45 48.52
CA ALA A 539 -3.32 14.96 49.72
C ALA A 539 -3.55 15.86 50.91
N GLU A 540 -3.62 15.26 52.08
CA GLU A 540 -3.90 15.96 53.33
C GLU A 540 -2.95 15.50 54.44
N ALA A 541 -2.55 16.44 55.29
CA ALA A 541 -1.79 16.15 56.49
C ALA A 541 -2.10 17.16 57.60
N HIS A 542 -2.05 16.70 58.84
CA HIS A 542 -2.09 17.54 60.02
C HIS A 542 -0.70 17.54 60.67
N ILE A 543 -0.11 18.71 60.82
CA ILE A 543 1.30 18.86 61.22
C ILE A 543 1.36 19.76 62.45
N SER A 544 2.13 19.32 63.45
CA SER A 544 2.47 20.12 64.62
C SER A 544 3.98 20.16 64.76
N ILE A 545 4.57 21.36 64.66
CA ILE A 545 6.02 21.56 64.83
C ILE A 545 6.28 22.60 65.91
N SER A 546 7.45 22.53 66.55
CA SER A 546 7.84 23.57 67.49
C SER A 546 8.26 24.86 66.76
N LEU A 547 8.10 25.99 67.44
CA LEU A 547 8.51 27.29 66.90
C LEU A 547 10.04 27.39 66.72
N GLU A 548 10.81 26.58 67.47
CA GLU A 548 12.25 26.42 67.31
C GLU A 548 12.60 25.66 66.02
N GLN A 549 11.83 24.62 65.67
CA GLN A 549 12.02 23.88 64.41
C GLN A 549 11.76 24.76 63.18
N ALA A 550 10.84 25.72 63.30
CA ALA A 550 10.47 26.65 62.24
C ALA A 550 11.36 27.91 62.16
N SER A 551 12.26 28.13 63.12
CA SER A 551 13.11 29.32 63.22
C SER A 551 14.46 29.14 62.52
N SER A 552 15.02 30.24 62.01
CA SER A 552 16.29 30.31 61.27
C SER A 552 17.53 29.88 62.08
N SER A 553 17.42 29.83 63.41
CA SER A 553 18.50 29.43 64.31
C SER A 553 18.33 27.99 64.80
N LYS A 554 18.52 27.00 63.92
CA LYS A 554 18.56 25.56 64.28
C LYS A 554 19.71 25.17 65.25
N SER A 555 20.48 26.14 65.73
CA SER A 555 21.49 26.03 66.77
C SER A 555 21.92 27.43 67.23
N SER A 556 21.33 27.94 68.31
CA SER A 556 22.03 28.70 69.37
C SER A 556 21.05 29.36 70.32
N THR A 557 21.39 29.29 71.60
CA THR A 557 20.75 29.95 72.74
C THR A 557 20.67 31.47 72.54
N GLN A 558 19.62 31.98 71.90
CA GLN A 558 19.16 33.35 72.10
C GLN A 558 17.99 33.33 73.09
N ALA A 559 18.25 33.88 74.28
CA ALA A 559 17.25 34.06 75.31
C ALA A 559 16.09 34.92 74.78
N MET A 560 14.87 34.40 74.87
CA MET A 560 13.63 35.16 74.64
C MET A 560 13.66 36.48 75.41
N SER A 561 13.69 37.59 74.70
CA SER A 561 13.40 38.90 75.27
C SER A 561 11.89 39.13 75.15
N LEU A 562 11.19 39.19 76.28
CA LEU A 562 9.76 39.55 76.41
C LEU A 562 9.40 40.95 75.86
N SER A 563 10.39 41.69 75.36
CA SER A 563 10.24 43.07 74.89
C SER A 563 9.51 43.17 73.55
N PHE A 564 9.57 42.14 72.68
CA PHE A 564 8.88 42.10 71.38
C PHE A 564 8.57 40.64 70.99
N LEU A 565 7.30 40.29 70.73
CA LEU A 565 6.86 38.95 70.29
C LEU A 565 7.08 38.76 68.79
N THR A 566 8.32 38.94 68.36
CA THR A 566 8.73 38.83 66.97
C THR A 566 9.45 37.50 66.74
N PHE A 567 9.04 36.73 65.73
CA PHE A 567 9.60 35.42 65.41
C PHE A 567 10.07 35.38 63.95
N PRO A 568 11.34 35.03 63.68
CA PRO A 568 11.79 34.67 62.35
C PRO A 568 11.33 33.23 62.03
N LEU A 569 10.80 33.01 60.83
CA LEU A 569 10.42 31.72 60.29
C LEU A 569 11.13 31.50 58.96
N GLU A 570 11.64 30.29 58.73
CA GLU A 570 12.26 29.90 57.47
C GLU A 570 11.67 28.60 56.94
N PHE A 571 11.25 28.63 55.68
CA PHE A 571 10.71 27.47 54.97
C PHE A 571 11.58 27.19 53.73
N PRO A 572 12.55 26.26 53.82
CA PRO A 572 13.28 25.79 52.65
C PRO A 572 12.38 24.91 51.80
N LEU A 573 11.81 25.50 50.74
CA LEU A 573 10.88 24.83 49.83
C LEU A 573 11.59 24.40 48.55
N SER A 574 11.12 23.30 47.98
CA SER A 574 11.63 22.74 46.72
C SER A 574 10.50 22.41 45.77
N GLY A 575 10.70 22.67 44.49
CA GLY A 575 9.87 22.13 43.43
C GLY A 575 9.96 20.60 43.40
N MET A 576 8.90 19.97 42.93
CA MET A 576 8.84 18.52 42.80
C MET A 576 9.24 18.13 41.37
N GLU A 577 10.01 17.05 41.20
CA GLU A 577 10.35 16.53 39.88
C GLU A 577 9.07 16.19 39.09
N GLY A 578 8.98 16.66 37.84
CA GLY A 578 7.80 16.47 36.98
C GLY A 578 6.64 17.45 37.22
N PHE A 579 6.72 18.36 38.19
CA PHE A 579 5.65 19.30 38.53
C PHE A 579 6.14 20.74 38.65
N ASN A 580 5.27 21.68 38.24
CA ASN A 580 5.37 23.07 38.69
C ASN A 580 4.65 23.21 40.02
N THR A 581 5.42 23.43 41.09
CA THR A 581 4.89 23.44 42.46
C THR A 581 4.60 24.86 42.92
N THR A 582 3.36 25.12 43.30
CA THR A 582 2.93 26.39 43.91
C THR A 582 2.64 26.17 45.38
N TYR A 583 3.45 26.78 46.24
CA TYR A 583 3.22 26.80 47.68
C TYR A 583 2.42 28.03 48.07
N LYS A 584 1.35 27.85 48.83
CA LYS A 584 0.56 28.91 49.42
C LYS A 584 0.51 28.76 50.94
N ILE A 585 1.18 29.65 51.64
CA ILE A 585 1.26 29.66 53.09
C ILE A 585 0.25 30.67 53.61
N ILE A 586 -0.73 30.24 54.42
CA ILE A 586 -1.72 31.13 55.06
C ILE A 586 -1.39 31.26 56.54
N LEU A 587 -1.17 32.49 57.00
CA LEU A 587 -0.86 32.80 58.39
C LEU A 587 -2.13 32.94 59.25
N PRO A 588 -2.07 32.66 60.55
CA PRO A 588 -3.19 32.85 61.48
C PRO A 588 -3.66 34.31 61.57
N LYS A 589 -4.90 34.51 62.04
CA LYS A 589 -5.44 35.85 62.32
C LYS A 589 -4.69 36.49 63.50
N GLY A 590 -4.44 37.79 63.41
CA GLY A 590 -3.78 38.56 64.48
C GLY A 590 -2.26 38.55 64.43
N ILE A 591 -1.68 38.00 63.35
CA ILE A 591 -0.24 38.04 63.06
C ILE A 591 0.03 39.09 61.98
N ASN A 592 0.96 40.00 62.26
CA ASN A 592 1.46 40.95 61.28
C ASN A 592 2.76 40.43 60.67
N VAL A 593 2.86 40.46 59.34
CA VAL A 593 4.11 40.16 58.64
C VAL A 593 4.91 41.46 58.54
N LEU A 594 6.05 41.52 59.21
CA LEU A 594 6.94 42.69 59.20
C LEU A 594 7.86 42.67 57.97
N GLN A 595 8.34 41.48 57.60
CA GLN A 595 9.20 41.24 56.45
C GLN A 595 8.91 39.84 55.91
N ALA A 596 8.84 39.71 54.58
CA ALA A 596 8.77 38.42 53.90
C ALA A 596 9.58 38.53 52.62
N ASP A 597 10.49 37.59 52.41
CA ASP A 597 11.34 37.53 51.22
C ASP A 597 11.62 36.08 50.85
N ASP A 598 12.07 35.87 49.62
CA ASP A 598 12.50 34.57 49.13
C ASP A 598 13.82 34.69 48.36
N THR A 599 14.60 33.60 48.34
CA THR A 599 15.90 33.60 47.65
C THR A 599 15.82 33.86 46.14
N LEU A 600 14.65 33.68 45.50
CA LEU A 600 14.46 33.90 44.06
C LEU A 600 13.79 35.26 43.74
N GLY A 601 13.32 36.00 44.75
CA GLY A 601 12.60 37.26 44.60
C GLY A 601 11.24 37.12 43.89
N ARG A 602 10.59 35.95 43.96
CA ARG A 602 9.29 35.66 43.31
C ARG A 602 8.11 35.59 44.28
N LEU A 603 8.33 35.82 45.58
CA LEU A 603 7.29 35.74 46.60
C LEU A 603 6.18 36.78 46.38
N GLN A 604 4.94 36.30 46.34
CA GLN A 604 3.75 37.15 46.28
C GLN A 604 3.06 37.17 47.64
N GLN A 605 2.71 38.36 48.12
CA GLN A 605 1.96 38.55 49.36
C GLN A 605 0.56 39.08 49.08
N GLY A 606 -0.44 38.54 49.79
CA GLY A 606 -1.80 39.04 49.75
C GLY A 606 -2.54 38.84 51.07
N THR A 607 -3.82 39.24 51.10
CA THR A 607 -4.68 39.09 52.27
C THR A 607 -6.02 38.48 51.85
N LYS A 608 -6.50 37.49 52.60
CA LYS A 608 -7.81 36.85 52.41
C LYS A 608 -8.47 36.64 53.77
N ASP A 609 -9.71 37.08 53.93
CA ASP A 609 -10.50 36.93 55.16
C ASP A 609 -9.82 37.46 56.44
N GLY A 610 -9.00 38.50 56.30
CA GLY A 610 -8.21 39.11 57.38
C GLY A 610 -6.94 38.33 57.77
N ARG A 611 -6.55 37.32 56.98
CA ARG A 611 -5.32 36.54 57.13
C ARG A 611 -4.35 36.88 56.00
N THR A 612 -3.07 36.99 56.32
CA THR A 612 -2.02 37.16 55.31
C THR A 612 -1.68 35.82 54.67
N TYR A 613 -1.50 35.80 53.36
CA TYR A 613 -0.97 34.64 52.65
C TYR A 613 0.24 35.02 51.80
N LEU A 614 1.14 34.04 51.64
CA LEU A 614 2.33 34.12 50.82
C LEU A 614 2.25 33.04 49.75
N THR A 615 2.67 33.33 48.53
CA THR A 615 2.61 32.39 47.41
C THR A 615 3.90 32.44 46.61
N ILE A 616 4.46 31.27 46.33
CA ILE A 616 5.63 31.10 45.45
C ILE A 616 5.38 29.93 44.51
N THR A 617 5.80 30.05 43.26
CA THR A 617 5.80 28.96 42.28
C THR A 617 7.24 28.61 41.93
N LEU A 618 7.58 27.34 42.09
CA LEU A 618 8.88 26.75 41.85
C LEU A 618 8.77 25.79 40.67
N ASN A 619 9.69 25.89 39.73
CA ASN A 619 9.83 24.91 38.65
C ASN A 619 10.42 23.61 39.20
N GLU A 620 10.46 22.56 38.36
CA GLU A 620 11.02 21.26 38.73
C GLU A 620 12.40 21.40 39.39
N THR A 621 12.57 20.80 40.58
CA THR A 621 13.81 20.79 41.38
C THR A 621 14.36 22.16 41.85
N GLU A 622 13.70 23.28 41.50
CA GLU A 622 14.07 24.63 41.95
C GLU A 622 13.89 24.75 43.47
N LYS A 623 14.84 25.37 44.17
CA LYS A 623 14.79 25.55 45.62
C LYS A 623 14.67 27.02 45.97
N SER A 624 13.85 27.33 46.96
CA SER A 624 13.77 28.67 47.51
C SER A 624 13.52 28.65 49.01
N ASP A 625 14.34 29.40 49.75
CA ASP A 625 14.13 29.61 51.17
C ASP A 625 13.21 30.82 51.35
N ILE A 626 12.03 30.61 51.93
CA ILE A 626 11.13 31.71 52.31
C ILE A 626 11.47 32.14 53.73
N SER A 627 11.92 33.37 53.92
CA SER A 627 12.20 33.97 55.23
C SER A 627 11.10 34.96 55.60
N ILE A 628 10.43 34.75 56.73
CA ILE A 628 9.32 35.58 57.21
C ILE A 628 9.63 36.06 58.62
N THR A 629 9.45 37.34 58.89
CA THR A 629 9.46 37.89 60.25
C THR A 629 8.04 38.25 60.66
N ILE A 630 7.51 37.52 61.64
CA ILE A 630 6.14 37.72 62.14
C ILE A 630 6.13 38.45 63.48
N ASP A 631 5.14 39.32 63.68
CA ASP A 631 4.81 39.93 64.97
C ASP A 631 3.49 39.34 65.49
N ALA A 632 3.59 38.62 66.61
CA ALA A 632 2.47 37.95 67.26
C ALA A 632 1.88 38.76 68.44
N THR A 633 2.28 40.03 68.62
CA THR A 633 1.82 40.87 69.73
C THR A 633 0.29 41.00 69.74
N GLY A 634 -0.35 41.14 68.56
CA GLY A 634 -1.80 41.18 68.43
C GLY A 634 -2.51 39.89 68.85
N LEU A 635 -1.88 38.74 68.62
CA LEU A 635 -2.41 37.43 68.99
C LEU A 635 -2.36 37.23 70.52
N VAL A 636 -1.24 37.55 71.16
CA VAL A 636 -1.11 37.48 72.63
C VAL A 636 -2.03 38.48 73.32
N LEU A 637 -2.15 39.70 72.79
CA LEU A 637 -3.05 40.70 73.35
C LEU A 637 -4.50 40.20 73.35
N ASN A 638 -4.94 39.55 72.27
CA ASN A 638 -6.28 38.95 72.19
C ASN A 638 -6.49 37.79 73.17
N ILE A 639 -5.48 36.93 73.40
CA ILE A 639 -5.56 35.84 74.38
C ILE A 639 -5.56 36.38 75.81
N MET A 640 -4.78 37.41 76.10
CA MET A 640 -4.62 37.99 77.43
C MET A 640 -5.71 38.99 77.79
N LEU A 641 -6.42 39.56 76.80
CA LEU A 641 -7.46 40.57 77.02
C LEU A 641 -8.52 40.13 78.05
N PRO A 642 -9.07 38.91 78.01
CA PRO A 642 -10.05 38.45 78.99
C PRO A 642 -9.48 38.40 80.41
N PHE A 643 -8.21 37.98 80.55
CA PHE A 643 -7.52 37.91 81.84
C PHE A 643 -7.17 39.30 82.37
N ILE A 644 -6.77 40.23 81.49
CA ILE A 644 -6.53 41.63 81.84
C ILE A 644 -7.83 42.29 82.29
N ILE A 645 -8.93 42.09 81.54
CA ILE A 645 -10.26 42.59 81.91
C ILE A 645 -10.69 41.98 83.25
N LEU A 646 -10.51 40.68 83.46
CA LEU A 646 -10.85 40.00 84.71
C LEU A 646 -9.99 40.52 85.87
N SER A 647 -8.70 40.77 85.69
CA SER A 647 -7.83 41.32 86.73
C SER A 647 -8.24 42.75 87.08
N VAL A 648 -8.59 43.57 86.10
CA VAL A 648 -9.12 44.92 86.31
C VAL A 648 -10.45 44.85 87.07
N ILE A 649 -11.37 43.97 86.66
CA ILE A 649 -12.66 43.75 87.35
C ILE A 649 -12.43 43.28 88.79
N MET A 650 -11.54 42.32 89.03
CA MET A 650 -11.20 41.81 90.36
C MET A 650 -10.53 42.88 91.24
N THR A 651 -9.67 43.71 90.66
CA THR A 651 -9.02 44.82 91.36
C THR A 651 -10.06 45.88 91.74
N VAL A 652 -10.96 46.23 90.82
CA VAL A 652 -12.08 47.16 91.08
C VAL A 652 -13.02 46.59 92.14
N ALA A 653 -13.40 45.31 92.05
CA ALA A 653 -14.23 44.63 93.05
C ALA A 653 -13.53 44.59 94.41
N GLY A 654 -12.23 44.30 94.47
CA GLY A 654 -11.43 44.33 95.68
C GLY A 654 -11.35 45.72 96.31
N ILE A 655 -11.19 46.77 95.50
CA ILE A 655 -11.23 48.17 95.94
C ILE A 655 -12.62 48.53 96.49
N VAL A 656 -13.69 48.09 95.83
CA VAL A 656 -15.07 48.31 96.30
C VAL A 656 -15.31 47.60 97.64
N VAL A 657 -14.89 46.35 97.80
CA VAL A 657 -14.98 45.61 99.08
C VAL A 657 -14.15 46.27 100.18
N TRP A 658 -12.94 46.75 99.86
CA TRP A 658 -12.10 47.50 100.81
C TRP A 658 -12.76 48.82 101.25
N LEU A 659 -13.37 49.56 100.31
CA LEU A 659 -14.13 50.78 100.60
C LEU A 659 -15.39 50.50 101.44
N MET A 660 -16.07 49.36 101.23
CA MET A 660 -17.22 48.95 102.04
C MET A 660 -16.81 48.59 103.47
N LYS A 661 -15.73 47.83 103.68
CA LYS A 661 -15.18 47.54 105.02
C LYS A 661 -14.72 48.79 105.77
N ARG A 662 -14.19 49.80 105.06
CA ARG A 662 -13.80 51.08 105.66
C ARG A 662 -14.99 51.94 106.10
N LYS A 663 -16.18 51.68 105.55
CA LYS A 663 -17.44 52.33 105.98
C LYS A 663 -18.02 51.67 107.25
N GLU A 664 -17.83 50.37 107.43
CA GLU A 664 -18.23 49.66 108.67
C GLU A 664 -17.34 50.02 109.86
N GLY A 665 -16.04 50.25 109.66
CA GLY A 665 -15.11 50.69 110.73
C GLY A 665 -15.22 52.17 111.17
N LYS A 666 -16.28 52.88 110.79
CA LYS A 666 -16.57 54.27 111.21
C LYS A 666 -17.90 54.42 111.96
N LEU A 667 -18.48 53.31 112.43
CA LEU A 667 -19.73 53.28 113.20
C LEU A 667 -19.59 52.64 114.60
N GLU A 668 -18.37 52.52 115.13
CA GLU A 668 -18.13 52.32 116.58
C GLU A 668 -17.50 53.57 117.22
#